data_AF-A0A8J6LAM3-F1
#
_entry.id   AF-A0A8J6LAM3-F1
#
_cell.length_a   1.000
_cell.length_b   1.000
_cell.length_c   1.000
_cell.angle_alpha   90.00
_cell.angle_beta   90.00
_cell.angle_gamma   90.00
#
_symmetry.space_group_name_H-M   'P 1'
#
loop_
_entity.id
_entity.type
_entity.pdbx_description
1 polymer ?
#
loop_
_entity_poly.entity_id
_entity_poly.type
_entity_poly.pdbx_seq_one_letter_code
_entity_poly.pdbx_strand_id
1 'polypeptide(L)'
;MTVTETAEHDGESEKNGGGSVSEDDKNILTSYIQEVEERFQSKQELRTANQNAVNTRPSESYFTKLDSSLKKNTAFVKKIKNFSATQLETYLKDMSGLNLSKYISEIAAAIVDAKLKMTDVAAAVKMCSILHQTYADFSQHLFENWQKTLSFKVGEKIPNPSKLRVDLRFYAELVQASVFNNKNAFTLLGNVITTLVNMDKDEHYNCSIILSFCKHCGEDYAGLVPRKMKELSEKLEKSIPKSTFLPPEKQQNVRTLLRDYYMSLSKHLVKDHQEIQNFEKQNIRILQTKGELSQERKDKLESLHSAYDKLLTSTQSFAEILDEDMPTLKNQTVMKNDESMIVTGAGPDLDESALANIENVWCDIETQRFYCELPELQAFLPTSFINKQSPPPADSVTEEVLDSEIPTEELEDDEQIEEVAAVPEDEPEDATTTNASNKIVLEAFLNSLPNCVNREMIDNAAIDFLVTLNNKHNRKKLVRALFGVNRTRLDLLPFYARFVAILRPALPEVGNELCQMLRQDFKYHVRKKDQINIESKIKVVRFIGELVKFELYSKIEALYCLKVLLFDFSHHHIEMACNLLEVCGRFLYCSPDSHQRTKVYLEQMMRKKAVMALDSRYVTQIENAYYYVNPPDVTITKKERPIMHQFIRKLLFQDLQKNNTDKIMRLIRKVDWSTEEISAYSIKCLSSAHNVKYFNIR
;
A
#
# COMPACT_ATOMS: atom_id res chain seq x y z
N MET A 1 40.66 32.09 -10.25
CA MET A 1 39.93 31.04 -10.99
C MET A 1 40.02 29.76 -10.20
N THR A 2 38.87 29.12 -10.01
CA THR A 2 38.63 27.76 -9.46
C THR A 2 39.10 27.47 -8.02
N VAL A 3 38.19 27.67 -7.06
CA VAL A 3 37.38 26.65 -6.33
C VAL A 3 38.19 25.93 -5.25
N THR A 4 37.97 26.35 -4.00
CA THR A 4 38.36 25.66 -2.77
C THR A 4 37.10 25.16 -2.08
N GLU A 5 36.91 23.84 -2.06
CA GLU A 5 36.17 23.13 -1.03
C GLU A 5 37.11 22.82 0.13
N THR A 6 36.71 23.11 1.36
CA THR A 6 36.73 22.14 2.48
C THR A 6 35.98 22.72 3.67
N ALA A 7 35.18 21.85 4.26
CA ALA A 7 34.35 22.05 5.43
C ALA A 7 35.18 22.31 6.70
N GLU A 8 34.58 22.99 7.67
CA GLU A 8 34.28 22.34 8.96
C GLU A 8 33.22 23.12 9.73
N HIS A 9 32.34 22.31 10.31
CA HIS A 9 31.11 22.60 11.02
C HIS A 9 31.44 22.57 12.51
N ASP A 10 30.95 23.54 13.29
CA ASP A 10 30.39 23.21 14.59
C ASP A 10 29.58 24.37 15.19
N GLY A 11 28.33 24.04 15.52
CA GLY A 11 27.56 24.63 16.59
C GLY A 11 26.91 25.97 16.29
N GLU A 12 25.59 25.96 16.02
CA GLU A 12 24.69 26.87 16.73
C GLU A 12 23.22 26.45 16.60
N SER A 13 22.59 26.37 17.78
CA SER A 13 21.17 26.34 18.06
C SER A 13 20.31 27.20 17.11
N GLU A 14 19.42 26.55 16.35
CA GLU A 14 18.37 27.27 15.61
C GLU A 14 17.30 27.80 16.57
N LYS A 15 17.39 29.11 16.81
CA LYS A 15 16.31 29.94 17.35
C LYS A 15 15.20 30.09 16.30
N ASN A 16 13.95 29.93 16.76
CA ASN A 16 12.69 30.45 16.20
C ASN A 16 12.83 31.43 15.01
N GLY A 17 12.51 30.95 13.82
CA GLY A 17 12.31 31.78 12.64
C GLY A 17 10.95 32.47 12.67
N GLY A 18 10.93 33.76 13.00
CA GLY A 18 9.81 34.65 12.71
C GLY A 18 9.72 34.87 11.19
N GLY A 19 8.70 34.28 10.56
CA GLY A 19 8.43 34.47 9.14
C GLY A 19 7.94 35.89 8.85
N SER A 20 8.63 36.60 7.94
CA SER A 20 8.18 37.88 7.40
C SER A 20 6.84 37.69 6.65
N VAL A 21 5.82 38.49 6.98
CA VAL A 21 4.50 38.46 6.32
C VAL A 21 4.65 38.85 4.84
N SER A 22 4.19 38.00 3.93
CA SER A 22 4.27 38.25 2.48
C SER A 22 3.34 39.41 2.09
N GLU A 23 3.66 40.10 0.99
CA GLU A 23 2.76 41.09 0.39
C GLU A 23 1.43 40.43 -0.05
N ASP A 24 1.48 39.15 -0.44
CA ASP A 24 0.31 38.35 -0.77
C ASP A 24 -0.62 38.15 0.45
N ASP A 25 -0.06 37.94 1.64
CA ASP A 25 -0.83 37.78 2.88
C ASP A 25 -1.57 39.06 3.26
N LYS A 26 -0.94 40.22 3.02
CA LYS A 26 -1.59 41.53 3.21
C LYS A 26 -2.74 41.74 2.23
N ASN A 27 -2.55 41.34 0.97
CA ASN A 27 -3.59 41.44 -0.06
C ASN A 27 -4.78 40.53 0.26
N ILE A 28 -4.52 39.29 0.69
CA ILE A 28 -5.56 38.33 1.10
C ILE A 28 -6.40 38.90 2.26
N LEU A 29 -5.76 39.39 3.33
CA LEU A 29 -6.49 39.94 4.46
C LEU A 29 -7.29 41.19 4.09
N THR A 30 -6.71 42.07 3.27
CA THR A 30 -7.38 43.33 2.87
C THR A 30 -8.59 43.05 1.98
N SER A 31 -8.48 42.11 1.02
CA SER A 31 -9.62 41.66 0.20
C SER A 31 -10.71 41.04 1.08
N TYR A 32 -10.32 40.19 2.04
CA TYR A 32 -11.28 39.56 2.95
C TYR A 32 -12.05 40.59 3.78
N ILE A 33 -11.36 41.58 4.37
CA ILE A 33 -12.00 42.65 5.14
C ILE A 33 -12.99 43.43 4.27
N GLN A 34 -12.60 43.80 3.05
CA GLN A 34 -13.48 44.52 2.13
C GLN A 34 -14.74 43.71 1.78
N GLU A 35 -14.58 42.43 1.43
CA GLU A 35 -15.69 41.53 1.10
C GLU A 35 -16.66 41.34 2.28
N VAL A 36 -16.13 41.26 3.50
CA VAL A 36 -16.94 41.14 4.73
C VAL A 36 -17.73 42.43 4.98
N GLU A 37 -17.09 43.59 4.85
CA GLU A 37 -17.72 44.90 5.04
C GLU A 37 -18.86 45.11 4.03
N GLU A 38 -18.61 44.89 2.74
CA GLU A 38 -19.60 44.99 1.67
C GLU A 38 -20.78 44.03 1.90
N ARG A 39 -20.49 42.79 2.36
CA ARG A 39 -21.50 41.80 2.69
C ARG A 39 -22.36 42.23 3.88
N PHE A 40 -21.77 42.78 4.95
CA PHE A 40 -22.52 43.27 6.10
C PHE A 40 -23.37 44.49 5.75
N GLN A 41 -22.84 45.42 4.97
CA GLN A 41 -23.58 46.60 4.51
C GLN A 41 -24.80 46.18 3.67
N SER A 42 -24.62 45.33 2.67
CA SER A 42 -25.72 44.86 1.81
C SER A 42 -26.82 44.15 2.62
N LYS A 43 -26.43 43.31 3.59
CA LYS A 43 -27.36 42.63 4.49
C LYS A 43 -28.10 43.62 5.40
N GLN A 44 -27.41 44.64 5.92
CA GLN A 44 -28.01 45.67 6.78
C GLN A 44 -29.04 46.51 6.01
N GLU A 45 -28.73 46.91 4.77
CA GLU A 45 -29.65 47.66 3.90
C GLU A 45 -30.96 46.88 3.66
N LEU A 46 -30.84 45.59 3.28
CA LEU A 46 -32.01 44.72 3.10
C LEU A 46 -32.82 44.58 4.39
N ARG A 47 -32.16 44.39 5.53
CA ARG A 47 -32.80 44.25 6.84
C ARG A 47 -33.57 45.52 7.23
N THR A 48 -32.96 46.70 7.08
CA THR A 48 -33.61 47.98 7.38
C THR A 48 -34.82 48.21 6.48
N ALA A 49 -34.71 47.92 5.18
CA ALA A 49 -35.83 48.04 4.24
C ALA A 49 -36.98 47.08 4.60
N ASN A 50 -36.67 45.82 4.94
CA ASN A 50 -37.67 44.82 5.31
C ASN A 50 -38.34 45.10 6.66
N GLN A 51 -37.62 45.67 7.63
CA GLN A 51 -38.20 46.10 8.91
C GLN A 51 -39.13 47.31 8.74
N ASN A 52 -38.82 48.21 7.81
CA ASN A 52 -39.67 49.36 7.50
C ASN A 52 -40.81 49.05 6.52
N ALA A 53 -40.90 47.81 6.02
CA ALA A 53 -41.86 47.39 5.00
C ALA A 53 -43.31 47.77 5.33
N VAL A 54 -43.74 47.64 6.60
CA VAL A 54 -45.11 47.96 7.01
C VAL A 54 -45.48 49.41 6.71
N ASN A 55 -44.51 50.34 6.79
CA ASN A 55 -44.72 51.76 6.56
C ASN A 55 -44.56 52.15 5.08
N THR A 56 -43.84 51.37 4.29
CA THR A 56 -43.51 51.68 2.89
C THR A 56 -44.32 50.88 1.87
N ARG A 57 -45.19 49.97 2.32
CA ARG A 57 -46.04 49.15 1.44
C ARG A 57 -46.96 50.02 0.59
N PRO A 58 -47.15 49.68 -0.69
CA PRO A 58 -48.04 50.42 -1.57
C PRO A 58 -49.52 50.24 -1.17
N SER A 59 -50.32 51.28 -1.39
CA SER A 59 -51.78 51.26 -1.17
C SER A 59 -52.52 50.48 -2.26
N GLU A 60 -53.80 50.14 -2.04
CA GLU A 60 -54.63 49.41 -3.01
C GLU A 60 -54.66 50.05 -4.42
N SER A 61 -54.60 51.38 -4.50
CA SER A 61 -54.55 52.14 -5.76
C SER A 61 -53.32 51.88 -6.64
N TYR A 62 -52.25 51.34 -6.07
CA TYR A 62 -51.08 50.88 -6.82
C TYR A 62 -51.41 49.60 -7.59
N PHE A 63 -52.07 48.64 -6.94
CA PHE A 63 -52.34 47.31 -7.48
C PHE A 63 -53.39 47.30 -8.59
N THR A 64 -54.29 48.27 -8.62
CA THR A 64 -55.31 48.38 -9.69
C THR A 64 -54.71 48.69 -11.06
N LYS A 65 -53.48 49.24 -11.12
CA LYS A 65 -52.77 49.55 -12.36
C LYS A 65 -51.95 48.38 -12.91
N LEU A 66 -51.81 47.31 -12.12
CA LEU A 66 -50.97 46.16 -12.45
C LEU A 66 -51.78 45.04 -13.15
N ASP A 67 -51.10 44.23 -13.94
CA ASP A 67 -51.73 43.16 -14.71
C ASP A 67 -52.13 41.99 -13.78
N SER A 68 -53.45 41.75 -13.69
CA SER A 68 -54.06 40.69 -12.88
C SER A 68 -54.45 39.45 -13.70
N SER A 69 -53.93 39.30 -14.93
CA SER A 69 -54.30 38.18 -15.81
C SER A 69 -53.83 36.84 -15.25
N LEU A 70 -54.76 35.88 -15.16
CA LEU A 70 -54.50 34.53 -14.67
C LEU A 70 -53.31 33.89 -15.41
N LYS A 71 -53.24 34.08 -16.73
CA LYS A 71 -52.19 33.50 -17.59
C LYS A 71 -50.79 33.97 -17.18
N LYS A 72 -50.58 35.29 -17.02
CA LYS A 72 -49.25 35.83 -16.68
C LYS A 72 -48.87 35.55 -15.24
N ASN A 73 -49.81 35.67 -14.30
CA ASN A 73 -49.58 35.37 -12.89
C ASN A 73 -49.20 33.89 -12.68
N THR A 74 -49.97 32.96 -13.25
CA THR A 74 -49.67 31.52 -13.17
C THR A 74 -48.34 31.16 -13.83
N ALA A 75 -48.03 31.81 -14.97
CA ALA A 75 -46.74 31.63 -15.63
C ALA A 75 -45.58 32.11 -14.75
N PHE A 76 -45.74 33.23 -14.05
CA PHE A 76 -44.75 33.75 -13.11
C PHE A 76 -44.52 32.77 -11.93
N VAL A 77 -45.58 32.21 -11.33
CA VAL A 77 -45.46 31.19 -10.28
C VAL A 77 -44.67 29.97 -10.77
N LYS A 78 -44.95 29.48 -11.98
CA LYS A 78 -44.19 28.37 -12.58
C LYS A 78 -42.72 28.73 -12.82
N LYS A 79 -42.45 29.97 -13.20
CA LYS A 79 -41.09 30.47 -13.46
C LYS A 79 -40.24 30.49 -12.20
N ILE A 80 -40.83 30.79 -11.03
CA ILE A 80 -40.14 30.79 -9.72
C ILE A 80 -39.64 29.41 -9.33
N LYS A 81 -40.36 28.32 -9.65
CA LYS A 81 -39.92 26.96 -9.32
C LYS A 81 -38.55 26.60 -9.92
N ASN A 82 -38.18 27.24 -11.02
CA ASN A 82 -36.90 27.10 -11.70
C ASN A 82 -36.06 28.39 -11.58
N PHE A 83 -36.05 29.00 -10.39
CA PHE A 83 -35.32 30.24 -10.13
C PHE A 83 -33.83 30.11 -10.50
N SER A 84 -33.27 31.17 -11.09
CA SER A 84 -31.84 31.34 -11.38
C SER A 84 -31.40 32.76 -11.09
N ALA A 85 -30.27 32.96 -10.40
CA ALA A 85 -29.74 34.30 -10.12
C ALA A 85 -29.49 35.12 -11.39
N THR A 86 -29.11 34.48 -12.50
CA THR A 86 -28.87 35.15 -13.79
C THR A 86 -30.10 35.83 -14.37
N GLN A 87 -31.30 35.40 -13.96
CA GLN A 87 -32.57 35.94 -14.43
C GLN A 87 -33.21 36.91 -13.43
N LEU A 88 -32.50 37.30 -12.36
CA LEU A 88 -33.03 38.15 -11.29
C LEU A 88 -33.74 39.39 -11.81
N GLU A 89 -33.09 40.17 -12.69
CA GLU A 89 -33.68 41.39 -13.26
C GLU A 89 -34.98 41.12 -14.04
N THR A 90 -35.07 39.97 -14.70
CA THR A 90 -36.30 39.57 -15.40
C THR A 90 -37.42 39.27 -14.42
N TYR A 91 -37.12 38.58 -13.32
CA TYR A 91 -38.12 38.35 -12.26
C TYR A 91 -38.58 39.66 -11.63
N LEU A 92 -37.67 40.59 -11.34
CA LEU A 92 -38.01 41.89 -10.75
C LEU A 92 -38.88 42.73 -11.69
N LYS A 93 -38.58 42.71 -12.99
CA LYS A 93 -39.39 43.36 -14.02
C LYS A 93 -40.81 42.77 -14.06
N ASP A 94 -40.93 41.44 -14.08
CA ASP A 94 -42.23 40.77 -14.05
C ASP A 94 -43.02 41.13 -12.76
N MET A 95 -42.35 41.11 -11.60
CA MET A 95 -42.95 41.47 -10.31
C MET A 95 -43.46 42.92 -10.26
N SER A 96 -42.76 43.85 -10.91
CA SER A 96 -43.17 45.26 -10.96
C SER A 96 -44.41 45.51 -11.82
N GLY A 97 -44.72 44.61 -12.76
CA GLY A 97 -45.84 44.74 -13.70
C GLY A 97 -47.08 43.89 -13.37
N LEU A 98 -46.96 42.93 -12.44
CA LEU A 98 -48.01 41.97 -12.10
C LEU A 98 -48.64 42.25 -10.73
N ASN A 99 -49.97 42.12 -10.65
CA ASN A 99 -50.66 42.09 -9.36
C ASN A 99 -50.67 40.67 -8.80
N LEU A 100 -49.69 40.35 -7.95
CA LEU A 100 -49.50 39.01 -7.41
C LEU A 100 -50.35 38.76 -6.14
N SER A 101 -51.20 39.70 -5.72
CA SER A 101 -51.90 39.65 -4.42
C SER A 101 -52.68 38.36 -4.17
N LYS A 102 -53.28 37.78 -5.23
CA LYS A 102 -54.04 36.51 -5.16
C LYS A 102 -53.19 35.25 -5.27
N TYR A 103 -51.89 35.38 -5.54
CA TYR A 103 -50.97 34.27 -5.83
C TYR A 103 -49.83 34.15 -4.80
N ILE A 104 -49.88 34.92 -3.71
CA ILE A 104 -48.81 35.00 -2.71
C ILE A 104 -48.56 33.65 -2.03
N SER A 105 -49.61 32.86 -1.77
CA SER A 105 -49.47 31.55 -1.15
C SER A 105 -48.79 30.54 -2.09
N GLU A 106 -49.13 30.54 -3.37
CA GLU A 106 -48.51 29.70 -4.40
C GLU A 106 -47.08 30.12 -4.71
N ILE A 107 -46.79 31.43 -4.70
CA ILE A 107 -45.44 31.96 -4.84
C ILE A 107 -44.58 31.54 -3.66
N ALA A 108 -45.08 31.66 -2.43
CA ALA A 108 -44.38 31.23 -1.23
C ALA A 108 -44.04 29.72 -1.30
N ALA A 109 -45.00 28.88 -1.70
CA ALA A 109 -44.76 27.46 -1.92
C ALA A 109 -43.73 27.21 -3.03
N ALA A 110 -43.84 27.92 -4.16
CA ALA A 110 -42.90 27.78 -5.28
C ALA A 110 -41.46 28.17 -4.91
N ILE A 111 -41.26 29.16 -4.03
CA ILE A 111 -39.94 29.56 -3.53
C ILE A 111 -39.31 28.45 -2.68
N VAL A 112 -40.08 27.83 -1.79
CA VAL A 112 -39.58 26.73 -0.93
C VAL A 112 -39.30 25.47 -1.75
N ASP A 113 -40.12 25.18 -2.75
CA ASP A 113 -39.95 24.04 -3.67
C ASP A 113 -38.79 24.22 -4.65
N ALA A 114 -38.32 25.46 -4.87
CA ALA A 114 -37.29 25.76 -5.86
C ALA A 114 -35.99 24.99 -5.56
N LYS A 115 -35.37 24.47 -6.63
CA LYS A 115 -34.07 23.80 -6.57
C LYS A 115 -32.95 24.80 -6.78
N LEU A 116 -32.67 25.59 -5.74
CA LEU A 116 -31.65 26.62 -5.77
C LEU A 116 -30.24 26.02 -5.75
N LYS A 117 -29.31 26.65 -6.47
CA LYS A 117 -27.87 26.45 -6.24
C LYS A 117 -27.41 27.35 -5.10
N MET A 118 -26.25 27.03 -4.53
CA MET A 118 -25.64 27.82 -3.46
C MET A 118 -25.35 29.28 -3.90
N THR A 119 -25.10 29.50 -5.19
CA THR A 119 -24.90 30.82 -5.80
C THR A 119 -26.20 31.60 -6.00
N ASP A 120 -27.36 30.94 -6.00
CA ASP A 120 -28.65 31.59 -6.25
C ASP A 120 -29.24 32.27 -5.00
N VAL A 121 -28.75 31.89 -3.81
CA VAL A 121 -29.35 32.25 -2.52
C VAL A 121 -29.48 33.78 -2.34
N ALA A 122 -28.42 34.54 -2.58
CA ALA A 122 -28.44 35.99 -2.40
C ALA A 122 -29.49 36.68 -3.30
N ALA A 123 -29.59 36.24 -4.57
CA ALA A 123 -30.59 36.73 -5.50
C ALA A 123 -32.02 36.36 -5.08
N ALA A 124 -32.22 35.15 -4.57
CA ALA A 124 -33.50 34.70 -4.05
C ALA A 124 -33.94 35.49 -2.80
N VAL A 125 -33.01 35.82 -1.89
CA VAL A 125 -33.26 36.66 -0.71
C VAL A 125 -33.68 38.07 -1.12
N LYS A 126 -33.03 38.66 -2.13
CA LYS A 126 -33.40 39.97 -2.68
C LYS A 126 -34.82 39.95 -3.27
N MET A 127 -35.17 38.91 -4.03
CA MET A 127 -36.52 38.72 -4.56
C MET A 127 -37.57 38.58 -3.44
N CYS A 128 -37.27 37.77 -2.41
CA CYS A 128 -38.15 37.61 -1.25
C CYS A 128 -38.33 38.90 -0.46
N SER A 129 -37.27 39.72 -0.35
CA SER A 129 -37.32 41.03 0.31
C SER A 129 -38.28 41.97 -0.40
N ILE A 130 -38.24 42.02 -1.74
CA ILE A 130 -39.17 42.86 -2.52
C ILE A 130 -40.62 42.35 -2.40
N LEU A 131 -40.83 41.03 -2.42
CA LEU A 131 -42.16 40.45 -2.17
C LEU A 131 -42.69 40.83 -0.78
N HIS A 132 -41.87 40.77 0.25
CA HIS A 132 -42.22 41.16 1.62
C HIS A 132 -42.53 42.66 1.78
N GLN A 133 -41.75 43.50 1.10
CA GLN A 133 -41.94 44.95 1.05
C GLN A 133 -43.20 45.36 0.25
N THR A 134 -43.70 44.50 -0.64
CA THR A 134 -44.87 44.78 -1.47
C THR A 134 -46.15 44.18 -0.90
N TYR A 135 -46.10 42.94 -0.41
CA TYR A 135 -47.27 42.15 -0.03
C TYR A 135 -47.24 41.78 1.46
N ALA A 136 -48.26 42.18 2.21
CA ALA A 136 -48.31 41.99 3.66
C ALA A 136 -48.30 40.52 4.09
N ASP A 137 -49.03 39.67 3.36
CA ASP A 137 -49.24 38.27 3.74
C ASP A 137 -48.09 37.34 3.32
N PHE A 138 -47.12 37.84 2.54
CA PHE A 138 -46.03 37.01 2.00
C PHE A 138 -45.21 36.33 3.09
N SER A 139 -44.82 37.09 4.12
CA SER A 139 -44.02 36.59 5.23
C SER A 139 -44.67 35.40 5.94
N GLN A 140 -45.98 35.47 6.18
CA GLN A 140 -46.74 34.42 6.86
C GLN A 140 -46.79 33.14 6.03
N HIS A 141 -47.19 33.23 4.76
CA HIS A 141 -47.25 32.08 3.86
C HIS A 141 -45.87 31.44 3.63
N LEU A 142 -44.81 32.25 3.52
CA LEU A 142 -43.45 31.73 3.36
C LEU A 142 -43.01 30.97 4.61
N PHE A 143 -43.29 31.50 5.80
CA PHE A 143 -42.94 30.84 7.06
C PHE A 143 -43.68 29.50 7.22
N GLU A 144 -44.97 29.43 6.90
CA GLU A 144 -45.75 28.19 6.99
C GLU A 144 -45.22 27.08 6.08
N ASN A 145 -44.78 27.42 4.87
CA ASN A 145 -44.16 26.45 3.96
C ASN A 145 -42.79 25.99 4.49
N TRP A 146 -41.96 26.91 4.99
CA TRP A 146 -40.68 26.53 5.61
C TRP A 146 -40.86 25.68 6.87
N GLN A 147 -41.85 25.99 7.70
CA GLN A 147 -42.15 25.21 8.89
C GLN A 147 -42.49 23.78 8.51
N LYS A 148 -43.26 23.55 7.44
CA LYS A 148 -43.55 22.19 6.95
C LYS A 148 -42.29 21.48 6.45
N THR A 149 -41.44 22.17 5.68
CA THR A 149 -40.24 21.56 5.07
C THR A 149 -39.11 21.30 6.06
N LEU A 150 -38.94 22.16 7.07
CA LEU A 150 -37.83 22.10 8.02
C LEU A 150 -38.20 21.43 9.36
N SER A 151 -39.46 21.03 9.56
CA SER A 151 -39.87 20.30 10.77
C SER A 151 -39.61 18.81 10.62
N PHE A 152 -38.44 18.35 11.04
CA PHE A 152 -38.10 16.94 11.17
C PHE A 152 -37.56 16.64 12.57
N LYS A 153 -37.69 15.38 13.01
CA LYS A 153 -37.29 14.92 14.34
C LYS A 153 -36.02 14.07 14.30
N VAL A 154 -35.35 13.96 15.45
CA VAL A 154 -34.21 13.05 15.62
C VAL A 154 -34.65 11.62 15.28
N GLY A 155 -33.92 10.97 14.37
CA GLY A 155 -34.22 9.62 13.87
C GLY A 155 -34.96 9.58 12.52
N GLU A 156 -35.48 10.71 12.03
CA GLU A 156 -36.07 10.78 10.68
C GLU A 156 -34.98 10.92 9.61
N LYS A 157 -35.10 10.15 8.53
CA LYS A 157 -34.16 10.26 7.41
C LYS A 157 -34.43 11.54 6.63
N ILE A 158 -33.40 12.37 6.47
CA ILE A 158 -33.47 13.56 5.61
C ILE A 158 -33.62 13.11 4.14
N PRO A 159 -34.72 13.45 3.46
CA PRO A 159 -34.99 12.94 2.11
C PRO A 159 -33.97 13.44 1.08
N ASN A 160 -33.53 14.69 1.20
CA ASN A 160 -32.59 15.30 0.27
C ASN A 160 -31.57 16.20 1.01
N PRO A 161 -30.45 15.64 1.47
CA PRO A 161 -29.40 16.39 2.17
C PRO A 161 -28.83 17.55 1.36
N SER A 162 -28.68 17.37 0.04
CA SER A 162 -28.16 18.41 -0.87
C SER A 162 -29.07 19.63 -0.96
N LYS A 163 -30.40 19.41 -1.01
CA LYS A 163 -31.38 20.51 -0.95
C LYS A 163 -31.40 21.14 0.44
N LEU A 164 -31.46 20.35 1.50
CA LEU A 164 -31.49 20.86 2.88
C LEU A 164 -30.27 21.75 3.18
N ARG A 165 -29.09 21.42 2.64
CA ARG A 165 -27.88 22.26 2.74
C ARG A 165 -28.07 23.68 2.20
N VAL A 166 -28.74 23.83 1.05
CA VAL A 166 -29.01 25.14 0.45
C VAL A 166 -30.17 25.82 1.16
N ASP A 167 -31.23 25.07 1.45
CA ASP A 167 -32.43 25.55 2.14
C ASP A 167 -32.11 26.11 3.53
N LEU A 168 -31.23 25.46 4.29
CA LEU A 168 -30.82 25.93 5.61
C LEU A 168 -30.11 27.29 5.53
N ARG A 169 -29.19 27.46 4.57
CA ARG A 169 -28.55 28.75 4.31
C ARG A 169 -29.58 29.80 3.89
N PHE A 170 -30.46 29.45 2.95
CA PHE A 170 -31.46 30.37 2.43
C PHE A 170 -32.42 30.84 3.53
N TYR A 171 -32.91 29.91 4.35
CA TYR A 171 -33.75 30.23 5.50
C TYR A 171 -33.04 31.13 6.51
N ALA A 172 -31.77 30.84 6.82
CA ALA A 172 -30.97 31.67 7.71
C ALA A 172 -30.74 33.09 7.17
N GLU A 173 -30.51 33.26 5.86
CA GLU A 173 -30.41 34.58 5.25
C GLU A 173 -31.76 35.34 5.22
N LEU A 174 -32.89 34.65 5.04
CA LEU A 174 -34.23 35.26 5.15
C LEU A 174 -34.53 35.78 6.57
N VAL A 175 -34.14 35.01 7.60
CA VAL A 175 -34.22 35.43 9.01
C VAL A 175 -33.31 36.64 9.26
N GLN A 176 -32.08 36.63 8.74
CA GLN A 176 -31.12 37.73 8.85
C GLN A 176 -31.62 39.00 8.14
N ALA A 177 -32.26 38.85 6.99
CA ALA A 177 -32.86 39.96 6.25
C ALA A 177 -34.18 40.48 6.88
N SER A 178 -34.65 39.92 8.00
CA SER A 178 -35.94 40.30 8.62
C SER A 178 -37.16 40.15 7.70
N VAL A 179 -37.16 39.13 6.83
CA VAL A 179 -38.33 38.80 5.99
C VAL A 179 -39.45 38.16 6.82
N PHE A 180 -39.12 37.43 7.89
CA PHE A 180 -40.11 36.79 8.75
C PHE A 180 -40.57 37.71 9.88
N ASN A 181 -41.87 38.02 9.92
CA ASN A 181 -42.50 38.72 11.05
C ASN A 181 -42.83 37.75 12.20
N ASN A 182 -42.82 36.44 11.93
CA ASN A 182 -43.14 35.41 12.91
C ASN A 182 -42.03 35.28 13.98
N LYS A 183 -42.40 35.41 15.25
CA LYS A 183 -41.46 35.30 16.39
C LYS A 183 -40.77 33.94 16.47
N ASN A 184 -41.36 32.89 15.93
CA ASN A 184 -40.82 31.53 15.94
C ASN A 184 -39.80 31.27 14.82
N ALA A 185 -39.51 32.23 13.94
CA ALA A 185 -38.56 32.03 12.84
C ALA A 185 -37.14 31.68 13.33
N PHE A 186 -36.66 32.39 14.35
CA PHE A 186 -35.40 32.05 15.00
C PHE A 186 -35.45 30.68 15.70
N THR A 187 -36.55 30.38 16.38
CA THR A 187 -36.74 29.10 17.08
C THR A 187 -36.71 27.93 16.12
N LEU A 188 -37.33 28.05 14.93
CA LEU A 188 -37.28 27.02 13.90
C LEU A 188 -35.84 26.76 13.43
N LEU A 189 -35.07 27.81 13.14
CA LEU A 189 -33.66 27.66 12.74
C LEU A 189 -32.83 26.96 13.82
N GLY A 190 -32.97 27.40 15.07
CA GLY A 190 -32.28 26.78 16.22
C GLY A 190 -32.65 25.32 16.40
N ASN A 191 -33.93 24.97 16.26
CA ASN A 191 -34.40 23.59 16.33
C ASN A 191 -33.81 22.73 15.21
N VAL A 192 -33.75 23.22 13.97
CA VAL A 192 -33.17 22.48 12.84
C VAL A 192 -31.71 22.16 13.09
N ILE A 193 -30.90 23.17 13.47
CA ILE A 193 -29.47 22.97 13.74
C ILE A 193 -29.28 22.00 14.91
N THR A 194 -30.05 22.17 15.98
CA THR A 194 -29.99 21.29 17.16
C THR A 194 -30.38 19.85 16.81
N THR A 195 -31.42 19.66 15.99
CA THR A 195 -31.82 18.32 15.52
C THR A 195 -30.73 17.68 14.68
N LEU A 196 -30.12 18.42 13.74
CA LEU A 196 -29.02 17.91 12.90
C LEU A 196 -27.81 17.49 13.74
N VAL A 197 -27.41 18.31 14.72
CA VAL A 197 -26.33 17.99 15.66
C VAL A 197 -26.68 16.74 16.49
N ASN A 198 -27.92 16.61 16.94
CA ASN A 198 -28.35 15.45 17.74
C ASN A 198 -28.56 14.16 16.94
N MET A 199 -28.73 14.24 15.62
CA MET A 199 -28.77 13.08 14.72
C MET A 199 -27.39 12.46 14.52
N ASP A 200 -26.36 13.30 14.55
CA ASP A 200 -24.97 12.93 14.28
C ASP A 200 -24.18 12.78 15.59
N LYS A 201 -24.40 11.67 16.30
CA LYS A 201 -23.64 11.36 17.53
C LYS A 201 -22.41 10.52 17.24
N ASP A 202 -22.64 9.37 16.60
CA ASP A 202 -21.58 8.42 16.25
C ASP A 202 -21.17 8.62 14.79
N GLU A 203 -22.15 8.55 13.89
CA GLU A 203 -21.99 8.74 12.44
C GLU A 203 -22.35 10.17 12.04
N HIS A 204 -21.53 10.81 11.21
CA HIS A 204 -21.63 12.25 10.92
C HIS A 204 -22.14 12.53 9.49
N TYR A 205 -23.32 12.02 9.15
CA TYR A 205 -23.91 12.14 7.81
C TYR A 205 -24.30 13.58 7.44
N ASN A 206 -24.61 14.41 8.43
CA ASN A 206 -25.09 15.78 8.23
C ASN A 206 -23.96 16.82 8.27
N CYS A 207 -22.70 16.39 8.37
CA CYS A 207 -21.54 17.28 8.48
C CYS A 207 -21.48 18.32 7.35
N SER A 208 -21.79 17.93 6.11
CA SER A 208 -21.77 18.85 4.97
C SER A 208 -22.84 19.95 5.04
N ILE A 209 -23.97 19.68 5.71
CA ILE A 209 -25.06 20.63 5.92
C ILE A 209 -24.63 21.66 6.97
N ILE A 210 -24.14 21.19 8.11
CA ILE A 210 -23.69 22.02 9.23
C ILE A 210 -22.48 22.86 8.82
N LEU A 211 -21.51 22.26 8.10
CA LEU A 211 -20.33 22.97 7.60
C LEU A 211 -20.72 24.10 6.64
N SER A 212 -21.71 23.88 5.78
CA SER A 212 -22.24 24.92 4.89
C SER A 212 -22.88 26.07 5.68
N PHE A 213 -23.59 25.77 6.75
CA PHE A 213 -24.11 26.79 7.66
C PHE A 213 -22.97 27.58 8.32
N CYS A 214 -21.93 26.92 8.81
CA CYS A 214 -20.74 27.60 9.36
C CYS A 214 -20.09 28.53 8.34
N LYS A 215 -19.88 28.07 7.10
CA LYS A 215 -19.23 28.84 6.01
C LYS A 215 -20.01 30.09 5.62
N HIS A 216 -21.33 30.01 5.52
CA HIS A 216 -22.14 31.07 4.92
C HIS A 216 -22.89 31.94 5.94
N CYS A 217 -23.20 31.39 7.11
CA CYS A 217 -24.01 32.03 8.14
C CYS A 217 -23.26 32.17 9.48
N GLY A 218 -22.10 31.53 9.64
CA GLY A 218 -21.35 31.50 10.90
C GLY A 218 -20.92 32.88 11.38
N GLU A 219 -20.56 33.80 10.48
CA GLU A 219 -20.18 35.18 10.82
C GLU A 219 -21.32 35.91 11.57
N ASP A 220 -22.56 35.75 11.11
CA ASP A 220 -23.74 36.42 11.68
C ASP A 220 -24.25 35.72 12.95
N TYR A 221 -24.34 34.38 12.90
CA TYR A 221 -25.04 33.59 13.91
C TYR A 221 -24.14 33.10 15.04
N ALA A 222 -22.84 32.91 14.79
CA ALA A 222 -21.89 32.41 15.77
C ALA A 222 -20.66 33.31 15.92
N GLY A 223 -20.53 34.39 15.14
CA GLY A 223 -19.37 35.28 15.17
C GLY A 223 -18.08 34.59 14.72
N LEU A 224 -18.17 33.62 13.80
CA LEU A 224 -17.02 32.85 13.34
C LEU A 224 -16.10 33.72 12.48
N VAL A 225 -14.80 33.48 12.63
CA VAL A 225 -13.74 34.08 11.81
C VAL A 225 -12.75 32.94 11.52
N PRO A 226 -12.46 32.64 10.24
CA PRO A 226 -11.53 31.58 9.91
C PRO A 226 -10.15 31.80 10.54
N ARG A 227 -9.52 30.73 11.04
CA ARG A 227 -8.20 30.75 11.69
C ARG A 227 -7.16 31.53 10.91
N LYS A 228 -7.02 31.25 9.61
CA LYS A 228 -6.07 31.95 8.73
C LYS A 228 -6.27 33.47 8.75
N MET A 229 -7.52 33.94 8.74
CA MET A 229 -7.81 35.37 8.75
C MET A 229 -7.54 35.99 10.12
N LYS A 230 -7.86 35.27 11.20
CA LYS A 230 -7.55 35.71 12.57
C LYS A 230 -6.05 35.85 12.79
N GLU A 231 -5.25 34.85 12.41
CA GLU A 231 -3.79 34.88 12.53
C GLU A 231 -3.17 36.02 11.70
N LEU A 232 -3.66 36.25 10.47
CA LEU A 232 -3.22 37.36 9.64
C LEU A 232 -3.60 38.72 10.25
N SER A 233 -4.79 38.83 10.83
CA SER A 233 -5.28 40.02 11.52
C SER A 233 -4.42 40.36 12.73
N GLU A 234 -4.02 39.37 13.53
CA GLU A 234 -3.12 39.53 14.68
C GLU A 234 -1.70 39.92 14.23
N LYS A 235 -1.16 39.28 13.18
CA LYS A 235 0.18 39.58 12.64
C LYS A 235 0.29 40.97 11.99
N LEU A 236 -0.79 41.44 11.35
CA LEU A 236 -0.82 42.71 10.63
C LEU A 236 -1.49 43.85 11.42
N GLU A 237 -1.91 43.59 12.66
CA GLU A 237 -2.60 44.53 13.55
C GLU A 237 -3.83 45.20 12.89
N LYS A 238 -4.53 44.49 12.00
CA LYS A 238 -5.75 44.98 11.33
C LYS A 238 -6.99 44.33 11.95
N SER A 239 -7.97 45.12 12.34
CA SER A 239 -9.23 44.61 12.90
C SER A 239 -10.13 44.03 11.80
N ILE A 240 -10.67 42.82 12.02
CA ILE A 240 -11.71 42.24 11.17
C ILE A 240 -13.09 42.75 11.61
N PRO A 241 -13.95 43.19 10.68
CA PRO A 241 -15.33 43.61 10.99
C PRO A 241 -16.14 42.47 11.62
N LYS A 242 -17.02 42.79 12.57
CA LYS A 242 -17.87 41.80 13.26
C LYS A 242 -19.35 42.11 13.01
N SER A 243 -20.14 41.07 12.79
CA SER A 243 -21.59 41.20 12.60
C SER A 243 -22.26 41.68 13.88
N THR A 244 -23.14 42.69 13.74
CA THR A 244 -23.99 43.24 14.82
C THR A 244 -25.39 42.65 14.81
N PHE A 245 -25.66 41.65 13.98
CA PHE A 245 -27.00 41.06 13.81
C PHE A 245 -27.54 40.38 15.07
N LEU A 246 -26.70 39.63 15.79
CA LEU A 246 -27.05 39.00 17.06
C LEU A 246 -26.17 39.53 18.19
N PRO A 247 -26.71 39.61 19.42
CA PRO A 247 -25.89 39.88 20.61
C PRO A 247 -24.80 38.82 20.80
N PRO A 248 -23.63 39.19 21.35
CA PRO A 248 -22.52 38.26 21.58
C PRO A 248 -22.89 37.01 22.38
N GLU A 249 -23.78 37.14 23.38
CA GLU A 249 -24.26 36.01 24.19
C GLU A 249 -24.99 34.95 23.36
N LYS A 250 -25.82 35.38 22.39
CA LYS A 250 -26.54 34.47 21.49
C LYS A 250 -25.60 33.84 20.48
N GLN A 251 -24.64 34.61 19.98
CA GLN A 251 -23.59 34.09 19.10
C GLN A 251 -22.76 33.03 19.82
N GLN A 252 -22.44 33.24 21.10
CA GLN A 252 -21.70 32.29 21.90
C GLN A 252 -22.46 30.96 22.06
N ASN A 253 -23.77 30.99 22.27
CA ASN A 253 -24.57 29.75 22.38
C ASN A 253 -24.51 28.90 21.10
N VAL A 254 -24.63 29.53 19.93
CA VAL A 254 -24.51 28.83 18.63
C VAL A 254 -23.09 28.33 18.43
N ARG A 255 -22.08 29.13 18.77
CA ARG A 255 -20.66 28.73 18.69
C ARG A 255 -20.38 27.51 19.56
N THR A 256 -20.90 27.47 20.79
CA THR A 256 -20.76 26.32 21.70
C THR A 256 -21.40 25.07 21.08
N LEU A 257 -22.62 25.16 20.54
CA LEU A 257 -23.27 24.04 19.86
C LEU A 257 -22.44 23.48 18.69
N LEU A 258 -21.86 24.37 17.87
CA LEU A 258 -21.02 23.98 16.73
C LEU A 258 -19.67 23.38 17.18
N ARG A 259 -19.11 23.89 18.29
CA ARG A 259 -17.90 23.32 18.91
C ARG A 259 -18.19 21.92 19.46
N ASP A 260 -19.31 21.72 20.15
CA ASP A 260 -19.68 20.40 20.67
C ASP A 260 -19.83 19.38 19.54
N TYR A 261 -20.41 19.80 18.41
CA TYR A 261 -20.46 19.00 17.19
C TYR A 261 -19.06 18.67 16.65
N TYR A 262 -18.16 19.64 16.58
CA TYR A 262 -16.77 19.43 16.15
C TYR A 262 -16.01 18.45 17.06
N MET A 263 -16.23 18.52 18.38
CA MET A 263 -15.63 17.58 19.33
C MET A 263 -16.13 16.16 19.11
N SER A 264 -17.41 15.97 18.77
CA SER A 264 -17.97 14.67 18.38
C SER A 264 -17.35 14.17 17.07
N LEU A 265 -17.28 15.04 16.06
CA LEU A 265 -16.70 14.76 14.75
C LEU A 265 -15.23 14.35 14.85
N SER A 266 -14.46 15.03 15.70
CA SER A 266 -13.04 14.74 15.95
C SER A 266 -12.86 13.35 16.59
N LYS A 267 -13.73 12.95 17.51
CA LYS A 267 -13.71 11.60 18.10
C LYS A 267 -14.03 10.54 17.05
N HIS A 268 -14.99 10.81 16.16
CA HIS A 268 -15.31 9.92 15.04
C HIS A 268 -14.11 9.77 14.09
N LEU A 269 -13.45 10.87 13.71
CA LEU A 269 -12.25 10.82 12.86
C LEU A 269 -11.13 9.98 13.48
N VAL A 270 -10.85 10.14 14.77
CA VAL A 270 -9.82 9.35 15.47
C VAL A 270 -10.19 7.86 15.51
N LYS A 271 -11.48 7.54 15.71
CA LYS A 271 -11.98 6.17 15.70
C LYS A 271 -11.77 5.52 14.33
N ASP A 272 -12.17 6.20 13.25
CA ASP A 272 -12.04 5.68 11.89
C ASP A 272 -10.57 5.56 11.47
N HIS A 273 -9.72 6.51 11.86
CA HIS A 273 -8.27 6.43 11.68
C HIS A 273 -7.70 5.14 12.30
N GLN A 274 -8.14 4.84 13.51
CA GLN A 274 -7.72 3.65 14.24
C GLN A 274 -8.29 2.36 13.63
N GLU A 275 -9.52 2.40 13.09
CA GLU A 275 -10.14 1.27 12.40
C GLU A 275 -9.40 0.94 11.10
N ILE A 276 -9.08 1.94 10.28
CA ILE A 276 -8.31 1.76 9.03
C ILE A 276 -6.95 1.15 9.32
N GLN A 277 -6.19 1.70 10.27
CA GLN A 277 -4.89 1.14 10.65
C GLN A 277 -4.98 -0.31 11.12
N ASN A 278 -6.01 -0.64 11.92
CA ASN A 278 -6.23 -2.01 12.38
C ASN A 278 -6.59 -2.93 11.20
N PHE A 279 -7.40 -2.47 10.26
CA PHE A 279 -7.79 -3.23 9.07
C PHE A 279 -6.60 -3.48 8.14
N GLU A 280 -5.76 -2.47 7.90
CA GLU A 280 -4.52 -2.59 7.14
C GLU A 280 -3.55 -3.57 7.80
N LYS A 281 -3.38 -3.50 9.13
CA LYS A 281 -2.54 -4.46 9.87
C LYS A 281 -3.05 -5.89 9.75
N GLN A 282 -4.37 -6.09 9.75
CA GLN A 282 -4.96 -7.40 9.49
C GLN A 282 -4.71 -7.85 8.05
N ASN A 283 -4.84 -6.95 7.07
CA ASN A 283 -4.57 -7.25 5.67
C ASN A 283 -3.11 -7.65 5.46
N ILE A 284 -2.15 -6.95 6.10
CA ILE A 284 -0.73 -7.31 6.07
C ILE A 284 -0.51 -8.70 6.67
N ARG A 285 -1.12 -9.02 7.82
CA ARG A 285 -1.02 -10.36 8.41
C ARG A 285 -1.59 -11.44 7.50
N ILE A 286 -2.71 -11.17 6.84
CA ILE A 286 -3.32 -12.12 5.91
C ILE A 286 -2.43 -12.32 4.70
N LEU A 287 -1.93 -11.24 4.10
CA LEU A 287 -0.96 -11.29 3.00
C LEU A 287 0.31 -12.06 3.40
N GLN A 288 0.80 -11.88 4.63
CA GLN A 288 1.95 -12.60 5.16
C GLN A 288 1.69 -14.09 5.46
N THR A 289 0.45 -14.46 5.77
CA THR A 289 0.08 -15.84 6.16
C THR A 289 -0.48 -16.66 5.01
N LYS A 290 -1.07 -15.99 4.02
CA LYS A 290 -1.80 -16.58 2.89
C LYS A 290 -1.31 -16.08 1.54
N GLY A 291 -0.24 -15.30 1.44
CA GLY A 291 0.33 -14.83 0.16
C GLY A 291 -0.49 -13.80 -0.63
N GLU A 292 -1.81 -13.76 -0.43
CA GLU A 292 -2.75 -12.91 -1.16
C GLU A 292 -3.84 -12.30 -0.26
N LEU A 293 -4.50 -11.27 -0.78
CA LEU A 293 -5.63 -10.60 -0.14
C LEU A 293 -6.86 -10.68 -1.06
N SER A 294 -8.00 -11.12 -0.50
CA SER A 294 -9.25 -11.25 -1.26
C SER A 294 -9.73 -9.92 -1.84
N GLN A 295 -10.39 -9.97 -3.00
CA GLN A 295 -10.93 -8.78 -3.65
C GLN A 295 -11.90 -8.01 -2.75
N GLU A 296 -12.78 -8.72 -2.03
CA GLU A 296 -13.71 -8.11 -1.07
C GLU A 296 -13.01 -7.29 0.02
N ARG A 297 -11.84 -7.72 0.51
CA ARG A 297 -11.07 -6.95 1.50
C ARG A 297 -10.39 -5.74 0.89
N LYS A 298 -9.95 -5.82 -0.37
CA LYS A 298 -9.41 -4.67 -1.12
C LYS A 298 -10.49 -3.62 -1.30
N ASP A 299 -11.67 -4.02 -1.81
CA ASP A 299 -12.81 -3.13 -2.03
C ASP A 299 -13.29 -2.49 -0.72
N LYS A 300 -13.31 -3.27 0.38
CA LYS A 300 -13.65 -2.75 1.71
C LYS A 300 -12.64 -1.73 2.22
N LEU A 301 -11.34 -1.97 2.06
CA LEU A 301 -10.29 -1.01 2.46
C LEU A 301 -10.39 0.28 1.64
N GLU A 302 -10.63 0.19 0.34
CA GLU A 302 -10.82 1.36 -0.53
C GLU A 302 -12.07 2.18 -0.13
N SER A 303 -13.17 1.50 0.19
CA SER A 303 -14.39 2.14 0.70
C SER A 303 -14.15 2.86 2.03
N LEU A 304 -13.42 2.24 2.96
CA LEU A 304 -13.05 2.86 4.24
C LEU A 304 -12.16 4.10 4.04
N HIS A 305 -11.13 4.02 3.19
CA HIS A 305 -10.29 5.18 2.84
C HIS A 305 -11.11 6.31 2.22
N SER A 306 -12.02 6.01 1.27
CA SER A 306 -12.88 7.03 0.65
C SER A 306 -13.81 7.73 1.64
N ALA A 307 -14.35 6.99 2.62
CA ALA A 307 -15.18 7.56 3.68
C ALA A 307 -14.35 8.44 4.63
N TYR A 308 -13.18 7.94 5.03
CA TYR A 308 -12.24 8.64 5.90
C TYR A 308 -11.72 9.94 5.28
N ASP A 309 -11.34 9.95 4.00
CA ASP A 309 -10.85 11.17 3.32
C ASP A 309 -11.91 12.29 3.31
N LYS A 310 -13.17 11.93 3.10
CA LYS A 310 -14.30 12.88 3.18
C LYS A 310 -14.48 13.41 4.60
N LEU A 311 -14.35 12.53 5.60
CA LEU A 311 -14.45 12.89 7.01
C LEU A 311 -13.30 13.79 7.44
N LEU A 312 -12.06 13.47 7.04
CA LEU A 312 -10.85 14.23 7.31
C LEU A 312 -10.95 15.64 6.71
N THR A 313 -11.31 15.74 5.42
CA THR A 313 -11.48 17.03 4.73
C THR A 313 -12.55 17.89 5.41
N SER A 314 -13.66 17.28 5.83
CA SER A 314 -14.73 17.97 6.54
C SER A 314 -14.26 18.45 7.91
N THR A 315 -13.55 17.62 8.66
CA THR A 315 -13.01 17.94 9.99
C THR A 315 -11.98 19.06 9.92
N GLN A 316 -11.08 19.05 8.94
CA GLN A 316 -10.12 20.13 8.67
C GLN A 316 -10.83 21.45 8.37
N SER A 317 -11.89 21.41 7.55
CA SER A 317 -12.68 22.60 7.24
C SER A 317 -13.39 23.15 8.49
N PHE A 318 -13.89 22.27 9.38
CA PHE A 318 -14.48 22.70 10.66
C PHE A 318 -13.43 23.31 11.59
N ALA A 319 -12.26 22.68 11.72
CA ALA A 319 -11.14 23.16 12.51
C ALA A 319 -10.72 24.58 12.08
N GLU A 320 -10.58 24.80 10.77
CA GLU A 320 -10.24 26.11 10.22
C GLU A 320 -11.30 27.19 10.52
N ILE A 321 -12.59 26.87 10.35
CA ILE A 321 -13.68 27.85 10.50
C ILE A 321 -14.02 28.15 11.96
N LEU A 322 -13.94 27.14 12.83
CA LEU A 322 -14.21 27.27 14.26
C LEU A 322 -12.99 27.75 15.06
N ASP A 323 -11.82 27.81 14.41
CA ASP A 323 -10.53 28.10 15.03
C ASP A 323 -10.17 27.07 16.12
N GLU A 324 -10.38 25.79 15.83
CA GLU A 324 -10.09 24.66 16.71
C GLU A 324 -8.94 23.80 16.14
N ASP A 325 -8.18 23.15 17.01
CA ASP A 325 -7.05 22.33 16.58
C ASP A 325 -7.48 20.94 16.11
N MET A 326 -6.87 20.48 15.01
CA MET A 326 -7.08 19.12 14.52
C MET A 326 -6.68 18.08 15.58
N PRO A 327 -7.48 17.00 15.74
CA PRO A 327 -7.11 15.93 16.66
C PRO A 327 -5.79 15.26 16.22
N THR A 328 -5.00 14.80 17.19
CA THR A 328 -3.76 14.09 16.91
C THR A 328 -4.04 12.71 16.32
N LEU A 329 -3.79 12.57 15.02
CA LEU A 329 -3.89 11.32 14.29
C LEU A 329 -2.58 10.55 14.44
N LYS A 330 -2.46 9.76 15.51
CA LYS A 330 -1.27 8.93 15.71
C LYS A 330 -1.20 7.91 14.58
N ASN A 331 -0.13 7.95 13.80
CA ASN A 331 0.24 6.80 13.01
C ASN A 331 0.66 5.72 13.99
N GLN A 332 -0.08 4.61 14.06
CA GLN A 332 0.55 3.42 14.58
C GLN A 332 1.73 3.17 13.65
N THR A 333 2.94 3.25 14.19
CA THR A 333 4.12 2.65 13.59
C THR A 333 3.85 1.16 13.53
N VAL A 334 3.06 0.74 12.53
CA VAL A 334 3.33 -0.51 11.84
C VAL A 334 4.80 -0.37 11.48
N MET A 335 5.65 -1.24 12.02
CA MET A 335 7.00 -1.41 11.51
C MET A 335 6.81 -1.63 10.01
N LYS A 336 7.01 -0.57 9.24
CA LYS A 336 6.97 -0.63 7.80
C LYS A 336 8.16 -1.49 7.44
N ASN A 337 7.88 -2.76 7.16
CA ASN A 337 8.69 -3.55 6.26
C ASN A 337 8.50 -2.98 4.84
N ASP A 338 8.83 -1.69 4.66
CA ASP A 338 9.22 -1.11 3.37
C ASP A 338 10.74 -1.36 3.36
N GLU A 339 11.31 -2.20 2.50
CA GLU A 339 11.45 -1.89 1.09
C GLU A 339 11.17 -3.09 0.16
N SER A 340 10.13 -2.94 -0.66
CA SER A 340 10.21 -3.37 -2.06
C SER A 340 9.65 -2.26 -2.95
N MET A 341 10.50 -1.32 -3.35
CA MET A 341 10.45 -0.66 -4.65
C MET A 341 11.80 0.02 -4.90
N ILE A 342 12.45 -0.38 -5.99
CA ILE A 342 13.79 0.03 -6.41
C ILE A 342 13.76 1.50 -6.85
N VAL A 343 14.74 2.33 -6.42
CA VAL A 343 15.57 3.26 -7.23
C VAL A 343 16.24 4.33 -6.33
N THR A 344 17.58 4.29 -6.31
CA THR A 344 18.58 5.32 -5.96
C THR A 344 18.66 5.92 -4.54
N GLY A 345 19.82 5.70 -3.90
CA GLY A 345 20.48 6.74 -3.10
C GLY A 345 20.49 6.54 -1.57
N ALA A 346 21.54 5.86 -1.09
CA ALA A 346 22.23 6.03 0.20
C ALA A 346 21.42 6.41 1.47
N GLY A 347 21.35 5.47 2.42
CA GLY A 347 21.03 5.75 3.83
C GLY A 347 20.95 4.45 4.64
N PRO A 348 21.79 4.24 5.67
CA PRO A 348 21.94 2.95 6.35
C PRO A 348 20.98 2.86 7.54
N ASP A 349 20.25 1.75 7.67
CA ASP A 349 19.87 1.15 8.96
C ASP A 349 19.05 -0.13 8.69
N LEU A 350 19.75 -1.12 8.14
CA LEU A 350 19.29 -2.49 8.05
C LEU A 350 19.65 -3.22 9.35
N ASP A 351 18.68 -3.95 9.90
CA ASP A 351 18.85 -4.83 11.06
C ASP A 351 19.98 -5.85 10.81
N GLU A 352 20.99 -5.86 11.68
CA GLU A 352 22.25 -6.62 11.53
C GLU A 352 22.00 -8.14 11.43
N SER A 353 20.86 -8.62 11.94
CA SER A 353 20.44 -10.04 11.88
C SER A 353 19.84 -10.45 10.52
N ALA A 354 19.08 -9.57 9.87
CA ALA A 354 18.51 -9.82 8.55
C ALA A 354 19.58 -9.69 7.45
N LEU A 355 20.50 -8.73 7.58
CA LEU A 355 21.69 -8.62 6.74
C LEU A 355 22.62 -9.83 6.87
N ALA A 356 22.83 -10.32 8.10
CA ALA A 356 23.64 -11.52 8.33
C ALA A 356 23.04 -12.78 7.70
N ASN A 357 21.72 -12.85 7.53
CA ASN A 357 21.05 -13.97 6.86
C ASN A 357 21.12 -13.88 5.32
N ILE A 358 21.11 -12.67 4.75
CA ILE A 358 21.26 -12.45 3.30
C ILE A 358 22.72 -12.66 2.86
N GLU A 359 23.71 -12.26 3.66
CA GLU A 359 25.13 -12.54 3.40
C GLU A 359 25.49 -14.04 3.49
N ASN A 360 24.58 -14.88 3.98
CA ASN A 360 24.84 -16.27 4.37
C ASN A 360 23.91 -17.28 3.66
N VAL A 361 23.25 -16.90 2.55
CA VAL A 361 22.48 -17.81 1.66
C VAL A 361 23.36 -18.99 1.23
N TRP A 362 24.61 -18.69 0.89
CA TRP A 362 25.63 -19.66 0.51
C TRP A 362 26.63 -19.76 1.65
N CYS A 363 26.72 -20.93 2.29
CA CYS A 363 27.58 -21.18 3.45
C CYS A 363 29.05 -20.77 3.23
N ASP A 364 29.51 -20.85 1.98
CA ASP A 364 30.87 -20.55 1.56
C ASP A 364 30.90 -19.98 0.13
N ILE A 365 32.01 -19.34 -0.21
CA ILE A 365 32.22 -18.65 -1.49
C ILE A 365 32.29 -19.65 -2.65
N GLU A 366 32.83 -20.86 -2.45
CA GLU A 366 32.97 -21.84 -3.53
C GLU A 366 31.60 -22.36 -3.97
N THR A 367 30.71 -22.62 -3.02
CA THR A 367 29.30 -22.94 -3.26
C THR A 367 28.59 -21.79 -3.97
N GLN A 368 28.77 -20.54 -3.53
CA GLN A 368 28.20 -19.38 -4.22
C GLN A 368 28.65 -19.31 -5.69
N ARG A 369 29.95 -19.51 -5.96
CA ARG A 369 30.48 -19.54 -7.32
C ARG A 369 29.88 -20.67 -8.15
N PHE A 370 29.65 -21.83 -7.54
CA PHE A 370 29.04 -22.95 -8.23
C PHE A 370 27.60 -22.69 -8.68
N TYR A 371 26.80 -21.93 -7.93
CA TYR A 371 25.40 -21.64 -8.32
C TYR A 371 25.23 -20.32 -9.08
N CYS A 372 26.07 -19.31 -8.82
CA CYS A 372 25.91 -17.96 -9.37
C CYS A 372 26.87 -17.62 -10.52
N GLU A 373 28.08 -18.21 -10.57
CA GLU A 373 29.06 -17.94 -11.65
C GLU A 373 28.95 -19.03 -12.74
N LEU A 374 28.14 -18.77 -13.77
CA LEU A 374 28.02 -19.63 -14.97
C LEU A 374 28.93 -19.10 -16.10
N PRO A 375 29.44 -19.96 -16.99
CA PRO A 375 30.21 -19.53 -18.16
C PRO A 375 29.41 -18.60 -19.08
N GLU A 376 30.04 -17.50 -19.53
CA GLU A 376 29.44 -16.58 -20.47
C GLU A 376 29.37 -17.18 -21.88
N LEU A 377 28.18 -17.66 -22.28
CA LEU A 377 27.97 -18.28 -23.60
C LEU A 377 28.30 -17.35 -24.78
N GLN A 378 28.29 -16.03 -24.58
CA GLN A 378 28.62 -15.03 -25.63
C GLN A 378 30.08 -15.15 -26.11
N ALA A 379 30.97 -15.69 -25.29
CA ALA A 379 32.35 -15.94 -25.67
C ALA A 379 32.50 -17.15 -26.63
N PHE A 380 31.50 -18.03 -26.68
CA PHE A 380 31.55 -19.31 -27.40
C PHE A 380 30.53 -19.42 -28.55
N LEU A 381 29.48 -18.59 -28.56
CA LEU A 381 28.39 -18.61 -29.54
C LEU A 381 28.07 -17.19 -30.09
N PRO A 382 27.68 -17.06 -31.38
CA PRO A 382 27.17 -15.81 -31.92
C PRO A 382 25.91 -15.33 -31.17
N THR A 383 25.76 -14.01 -31.00
CA THR A 383 24.65 -13.39 -30.26
C THR A 383 23.25 -13.75 -30.76
N SER A 384 23.11 -14.24 -32.00
CA SER A 384 21.85 -14.72 -32.57
C SER A 384 21.31 -16.01 -31.93
N PHE A 385 22.16 -16.77 -31.22
CA PHE A 385 21.78 -18.01 -30.53
C PHE A 385 21.37 -17.79 -29.06
N ILE A 386 21.42 -16.56 -28.55
CA ILE A 386 21.21 -16.24 -27.14
C ILE A 386 19.96 -15.37 -27.00
N ASN A 387 18.91 -15.92 -26.39
CA ASN A 387 17.70 -15.16 -26.08
C ASN A 387 17.94 -14.36 -24.79
N LYS A 388 18.21 -13.04 -24.92
CA LYS A 388 18.35 -12.11 -23.78
C LYS A 388 17.07 -11.92 -22.97
N GLN A 389 15.93 -12.43 -23.45
CA GLN A 389 14.64 -12.43 -22.77
C GLN A 389 14.17 -13.89 -22.64
N SER A 390 14.80 -14.69 -21.78
CA SER A 390 14.10 -15.88 -21.28
C SER A 390 13.13 -15.40 -20.20
N PRO A 391 11.81 -15.51 -20.37
CA PRO A 391 10.89 -15.25 -19.28
C PRO A 391 11.27 -16.14 -18.06
N PRO A 392 11.00 -15.70 -16.82
CA PRO A 392 11.02 -16.60 -15.68
C PRO A 392 10.18 -17.85 -16.01
N PRO A 393 10.53 -19.03 -15.46
CA PRO A 393 9.78 -20.25 -15.72
C PRO A 393 8.29 -19.96 -15.53
N ALA A 394 7.45 -20.35 -16.50
CA ALA A 394 6.02 -20.15 -16.39
C ALA A 394 5.53 -20.94 -15.17
N ASP A 395 5.15 -20.23 -14.10
CA ASP A 395 4.64 -20.84 -12.88
C ASP A 395 3.38 -21.62 -13.25
N SER A 396 3.47 -22.94 -13.19
CA SER A 396 2.32 -23.84 -13.38
C SER A 396 1.62 -24.16 -12.06
N VAL A 397 2.13 -23.58 -10.97
CA VAL A 397 1.53 -23.54 -9.63
C VAL A 397 1.49 -22.07 -9.22
N THR A 398 0.30 -21.50 -9.09
CA THR A 398 0.10 -20.13 -8.59
C THR A 398 0.11 -20.12 -7.06
N GLU A 399 0.32 -18.94 -6.45
CA GLU A 399 0.12 -18.74 -5.00
C GLU A 399 -1.25 -19.27 -4.53
N GLU A 400 -2.31 -19.06 -5.34
CA GLU A 400 -3.67 -19.59 -5.10
C GLU A 400 -3.72 -21.13 -4.90
N VAL A 401 -2.89 -21.90 -5.62
CA VAL A 401 -2.81 -23.38 -5.48
C VAL A 401 -2.06 -23.77 -4.20
N LEU A 402 -1.13 -22.92 -3.73
CA LEU A 402 -0.45 -23.09 -2.44
C LEU A 402 -1.32 -22.75 -1.25
N ASP A 403 -2.36 -21.96 -1.41
CA ASP A 403 -3.27 -21.55 -0.33
C ASP A 403 -4.61 -22.32 -0.33
N SER A 404 -4.92 -23.03 -1.42
CA SER A 404 -6.05 -23.98 -1.51
C SER A 404 -5.82 -25.25 -0.69
N GLU A 405 -6.87 -25.89 -0.15
CA GLU A 405 -6.74 -27.26 0.38
C GLU A 405 -6.31 -28.19 -0.77
N ILE A 406 -5.37 -29.10 -0.52
CA ILE A 406 -4.90 -30.03 -1.56
C ILE A 406 -6.11 -30.86 -2.00
N PRO A 407 -6.61 -30.73 -3.24
CA PRO A 407 -7.77 -31.48 -3.66
C PRO A 407 -7.42 -32.97 -3.62
N THR A 408 -8.16 -33.75 -2.84
CA THR A 408 -8.01 -35.22 -2.84
C THR A 408 -8.22 -35.80 -4.23
N GLU A 409 -9.08 -35.16 -5.05
CA GLU A 409 -9.34 -35.53 -6.45
C GLU A 409 -8.11 -35.38 -7.38
N GLU A 410 -7.24 -34.37 -7.19
CA GLU A 410 -6.00 -34.23 -7.99
C GLU A 410 -4.96 -35.32 -7.69
N LEU A 411 -5.13 -36.05 -6.58
CA LEU A 411 -4.31 -37.19 -6.18
C LEU A 411 -4.95 -38.54 -6.57
N GLU A 412 -6.23 -38.54 -6.96
CA GLU A 412 -7.09 -39.73 -7.13
C GLU A 412 -7.49 -40.03 -8.59
N ASP A 413 -7.07 -39.25 -9.60
CA ASP A 413 -7.35 -39.61 -11.01
C ASP A 413 -6.72 -40.96 -11.40
N ASP A 414 -7.61 -41.93 -11.60
CA ASP A 414 -7.39 -43.37 -11.78
C ASP A 414 -7.11 -43.73 -13.26
N GLU A 415 -6.32 -44.80 -13.44
CA GLU A 415 -6.28 -45.71 -14.62
C GLU A 415 -5.48 -45.44 -15.92
N GLN A 416 -4.61 -44.41 -16.11
CA GLN A 416 -3.79 -44.34 -17.37
C GLN A 416 -2.31 -43.93 -17.27
N ILE A 417 -1.61 -44.14 -16.13
CA ILE A 417 -0.17 -43.81 -16.02
C ILE A 417 0.72 -45.04 -15.76
N GLU A 418 0.19 -46.27 -15.87
CA GLU A 418 0.99 -47.49 -15.64
C GLU A 418 2.16 -47.69 -16.63
N GLU A 419 2.20 -47.00 -17.77
CA GLU A 419 3.24 -47.20 -18.79
C GLU A 419 4.41 -46.21 -18.80
N VAL A 420 4.43 -45.14 -18.00
CA VAL A 420 5.50 -44.12 -18.10
C VAL A 420 6.71 -44.43 -17.19
N ALA A 421 6.60 -45.41 -16.29
CA ALA A 421 7.68 -45.81 -15.38
C ALA A 421 8.66 -46.83 -16.00
N ALA A 422 8.34 -47.39 -17.17
CA ALA A 422 9.33 -48.05 -18.01
C ALA A 422 9.90 -47.00 -18.96
N VAL A 423 11.22 -46.82 -18.95
CA VAL A 423 11.91 -46.22 -20.10
C VAL A 423 11.45 -47.04 -21.31
N PRO A 424 10.76 -46.49 -22.33
CA PRO A 424 10.42 -47.28 -23.50
C PRO A 424 11.74 -47.73 -24.12
N GLU A 425 12.01 -49.03 -24.08
CA GLU A 425 12.99 -49.64 -24.96
C GLU A 425 12.50 -49.45 -26.40
N ASP A 426 13.34 -48.83 -27.22
CA ASP A 426 13.32 -48.75 -28.68
C ASP A 426 11.93 -48.69 -29.37
N GLU A 427 11.41 -47.47 -29.55
CA GLU A 427 10.56 -47.21 -30.72
C GLU A 427 11.41 -47.24 -32.00
N PRO A 428 10.91 -47.83 -33.11
CA PRO A 428 11.69 -48.02 -34.33
C PRO A 428 12.12 -46.67 -34.91
N GLU A 429 13.41 -46.59 -35.26
CA GLU A 429 14.04 -45.41 -35.85
C GLU A 429 13.29 -44.93 -37.09
N ASP A 430 12.58 -43.80 -36.97
CA ASP A 430 12.08 -43.09 -38.13
C ASP A 430 13.27 -42.44 -38.83
N ALA A 431 13.65 -43.04 -39.96
CA ALA A 431 14.81 -42.71 -40.77
C ALA A 431 14.72 -41.29 -41.36
N THR A 432 15.04 -40.30 -40.53
CA THR A 432 15.41 -38.96 -40.97
C THR A 432 16.91 -38.82 -40.80
N THR A 433 17.59 -38.90 -41.94
CA THR A 433 19.01 -38.66 -42.26
C THR A 433 19.83 -37.97 -41.15
N THR A 434 20.18 -38.70 -40.09
CA THR A 434 21.20 -38.31 -39.12
C THR A 434 22.48 -39.06 -39.48
N ASN A 435 23.57 -38.33 -39.73
CA ASN A 435 24.88 -38.93 -40.01
C ASN A 435 25.23 -39.94 -38.91
N ALA A 436 25.52 -41.21 -39.28
CA ALA A 436 25.88 -42.27 -38.33
C ALA A 436 27.04 -41.88 -37.40
N SER A 437 27.95 -41.01 -37.87
CA SER A 437 29.02 -40.42 -37.07
C SER A 437 28.50 -39.55 -35.91
N ASN A 438 27.48 -38.71 -36.12
CA ASN A 438 26.93 -37.84 -35.07
C ASN A 438 26.21 -38.64 -33.97
N LYS A 439 25.60 -39.79 -34.32
CA LYS A 439 24.99 -40.70 -33.33
C LYS A 439 26.05 -41.29 -32.39
N ILE A 440 27.16 -41.77 -32.95
CA ILE A 440 28.29 -42.33 -32.18
C ILE A 440 28.92 -41.27 -31.27
N VAL A 441 29.11 -40.04 -31.76
CA VAL A 441 29.68 -38.94 -30.97
C VAL A 441 28.75 -38.55 -29.81
N LEU A 442 27.44 -38.49 -30.04
CA LEU A 442 26.46 -38.22 -28.98
C LEU A 442 26.46 -39.34 -27.92
N GLU A 443 26.46 -40.61 -28.31
CA GLU A 443 26.49 -41.73 -27.36
C GLU A 443 27.79 -41.73 -26.54
N ALA A 444 28.93 -41.45 -27.16
CA ALA A 444 30.19 -41.28 -26.46
C ALA A 444 30.14 -40.10 -25.45
N PHE A 445 29.54 -38.97 -25.86
CA PHE A 445 29.34 -37.82 -24.99
C PHE A 445 28.45 -38.15 -23.78
N LEU A 446 27.29 -38.77 -24.00
CA LEU A 446 26.35 -39.14 -22.92
C LEU A 446 26.98 -40.15 -21.95
N ASN A 447 27.78 -41.10 -22.45
CA ASN A 447 28.53 -42.05 -21.61
C ASN A 447 29.66 -41.39 -20.81
N SER A 448 30.13 -40.21 -21.24
CA SER A 448 31.16 -39.45 -20.52
C SER A 448 30.60 -38.56 -19.41
N LEU A 449 29.32 -38.15 -19.49
CA LEU A 449 28.67 -37.25 -18.52
C LEU A 449 28.76 -37.73 -17.06
N PRO A 450 28.61 -39.01 -16.71
CA PRO A 450 28.78 -39.49 -15.33
C PRO A 450 30.19 -39.30 -14.74
N ASN A 451 31.17 -38.98 -15.58
CA ASN A 451 32.55 -38.69 -15.18
C ASN A 451 32.81 -37.18 -15.00
N CYS A 452 31.86 -36.31 -15.35
CA CYS A 452 31.96 -34.86 -15.18
C CYS A 452 31.65 -34.46 -13.72
N VAL A 453 32.56 -34.80 -12.80
CA VAL A 453 32.37 -34.67 -11.34
C VAL A 453 33.00 -33.40 -10.74
N ASN A 454 33.29 -32.39 -11.55
CA ASN A 454 33.76 -31.09 -11.09
C ASN A 454 33.24 -29.96 -12.00
N ARG A 455 33.36 -28.72 -11.51
CA ARG A 455 32.86 -27.51 -12.19
C ARG A 455 33.41 -27.35 -13.61
N GLU A 456 34.72 -27.50 -13.80
CA GLU A 456 35.35 -27.28 -15.10
C GLU A 456 34.93 -28.34 -16.13
N MET A 457 34.85 -29.62 -15.72
CA MET A 457 34.45 -30.71 -16.60
C MET A 457 33.00 -30.55 -17.07
N ILE A 458 32.08 -30.17 -16.17
CA ILE A 458 30.68 -30.02 -16.55
C ILE A 458 30.43 -28.77 -17.38
N ASP A 459 31.14 -27.67 -17.11
CA ASP A 459 31.08 -26.43 -17.88
C ASP A 459 31.55 -26.68 -19.32
N ASN A 460 32.70 -27.36 -19.48
CA ASN A 460 33.24 -27.74 -20.78
C ASN A 460 32.31 -28.68 -21.53
N ALA A 461 31.71 -29.66 -20.85
CA ALA A 461 30.73 -30.55 -21.47
C ALA A 461 29.48 -29.80 -21.95
N ALA A 462 29.00 -28.80 -21.20
CA ALA A 462 27.84 -27.99 -21.61
C ALA A 462 28.16 -27.14 -22.85
N ILE A 463 29.35 -26.55 -22.89
CA ILE A 463 29.83 -25.77 -24.04
C ILE A 463 30.03 -26.67 -25.26
N ASP A 464 30.66 -27.83 -25.10
CA ASP A 464 30.85 -28.80 -26.18
C ASP A 464 29.51 -29.23 -26.76
N PHE A 465 28.54 -29.61 -25.91
CA PHE A 465 27.20 -29.96 -26.38
C PHE A 465 26.54 -28.84 -27.20
N LEU A 466 26.64 -27.59 -26.74
CA LEU A 466 26.08 -26.43 -27.43
C LEU A 466 26.69 -26.21 -28.82
N VAL A 467 28.00 -26.38 -28.95
CA VAL A 467 28.76 -26.06 -30.16
C VAL A 467 28.74 -27.22 -31.16
N THR A 468 28.85 -28.47 -30.69
CA THR A 468 29.13 -29.63 -31.55
C THR A 468 27.93 -30.56 -31.71
N LEU A 469 27.02 -30.61 -30.73
CA LEU A 469 25.94 -31.62 -30.66
C LEU A 469 24.52 -31.04 -30.65
N ASN A 470 24.35 -29.72 -30.70
CA ASN A 470 23.04 -29.09 -30.56
C ASN A 470 22.13 -29.34 -31.78
N ASN A 471 21.16 -30.23 -31.63
CA ASN A 471 20.01 -30.35 -32.51
C ASN A 471 18.79 -30.89 -31.75
N LYS A 472 17.60 -30.79 -32.35
CA LYS A 472 16.33 -31.15 -31.69
C LYS A 472 16.30 -32.59 -31.16
N HIS A 473 16.87 -33.54 -31.89
CA HIS A 473 16.92 -34.95 -31.49
C HIS A 473 17.88 -35.17 -30.31
N ASN A 474 19.07 -34.60 -30.40
CA ASN A 474 20.10 -34.71 -29.38
C ASN A 474 19.66 -34.06 -28.06
N ARG A 475 18.91 -32.95 -28.11
CA ARG A 475 18.34 -32.31 -26.91
C ARG A 475 17.38 -33.24 -26.17
N LYS A 476 16.50 -33.95 -26.89
CA LYS A 476 15.61 -34.96 -26.28
C LYS A 476 16.39 -36.12 -25.65
N LYS A 477 17.40 -36.64 -26.35
CA LYS A 477 18.27 -37.71 -25.81
C LYS A 477 19.04 -37.25 -24.56
N LEU A 478 19.53 -36.01 -24.56
CA LEU A 478 20.18 -35.39 -23.42
C LEU A 478 19.23 -35.29 -22.21
N VAL A 479 18.02 -34.77 -22.39
CA VAL A 479 17.02 -34.66 -21.29
C VAL A 479 16.75 -36.04 -20.67
N ARG A 480 16.55 -37.07 -21.49
CA ARG A 480 16.36 -38.45 -21.01
C ARG A 480 17.58 -38.98 -20.24
N ALA A 481 18.79 -38.70 -20.72
CA ALA A 481 20.02 -39.12 -20.04
C ALA A 481 20.22 -38.41 -18.69
N LEU A 482 19.93 -37.11 -18.61
CA LEU A 482 19.99 -36.34 -17.36
C LEU A 482 18.93 -36.81 -16.36
N PHE A 483 17.70 -37.04 -16.81
CA PHE A 483 16.61 -37.57 -15.98
C PHE A 483 16.89 -38.99 -15.47
N GLY A 484 17.50 -39.83 -16.32
CA GLY A 484 17.86 -41.23 -16.03
C GLY A 484 19.09 -41.43 -15.15
N VAL A 485 19.50 -40.41 -14.38
CA VAL A 485 20.62 -40.52 -13.43
C VAL A 485 20.39 -41.67 -12.44
N ASN A 486 21.44 -42.47 -12.22
CA ASN A 486 21.37 -43.60 -11.30
C ASN A 486 21.04 -43.09 -9.88
N ARG A 487 20.02 -43.68 -9.24
CA ARG A 487 19.54 -43.32 -7.90
C ARG A 487 20.61 -43.35 -6.79
N THR A 488 21.71 -44.05 -7.00
CA THR A 488 22.85 -44.11 -6.06
C THR A 488 23.88 -42.99 -6.28
N ARG A 489 23.88 -42.36 -7.46
CA ARG A 489 24.83 -41.30 -7.86
C ARG A 489 24.25 -39.90 -7.62
N LEU A 490 23.85 -39.64 -6.37
CA LEU A 490 23.31 -38.35 -5.95
C LEU A 490 24.34 -37.21 -6.06
N ASP A 491 25.63 -37.56 -6.08
CA ASP A 491 26.75 -36.65 -6.32
C ASP A 491 26.68 -35.94 -7.68
N LEU A 492 26.00 -36.52 -8.67
CA LEU A 492 25.90 -35.96 -10.02
C LEU A 492 24.82 -34.88 -10.17
N LEU A 493 23.85 -34.82 -9.26
CA LEU A 493 22.69 -33.94 -9.39
C LEU A 493 23.05 -32.43 -9.46
N PRO A 494 23.97 -31.91 -8.62
CA PRO A 494 24.37 -30.50 -8.71
C PRO A 494 25.02 -30.17 -10.06
N PHE A 495 25.85 -31.08 -10.59
CA PHE A 495 26.51 -30.90 -11.88
C PHE A 495 25.51 -30.96 -13.03
N TYR A 496 24.56 -31.89 -13.02
CA TYR A 496 23.53 -31.97 -14.05
C TYR A 496 22.59 -30.76 -14.02
N ALA A 497 22.25 -30.25 -12.83
CA ALA A 497 21.50 -29.00 -12.71
C ALA A 497 22.30 -27.80 -13.25
N ARG A 498 23.61 -27.71 -12.94
CA ARG A 498 24.51 -26.69 -13.49
C ARG A 498 24.58 -26.77 -15.01
N PHE A 499 24.75 -27.97 -15.57
CA PHE A 499 24.76 -28.20 -17.02
C PHE A 499 23.52 -27.58 -17.67
N VAL A 500 22.33 -27.87 -17.15
CA VAL A 500 21.06 -27.32 -17.66
C VAL A 500 20.99 -25.80 -17.48
N ALA A 501 21.48 -25.27 -16.36
CA ALA A 501 21.51 -23.83 -16.09
C ALA A 501 22.38 -23.08 -17.11
N ILE A 502 23.51 -23.68 -17.50
CA ILE A 502 24.38 -23.15 -18.55
C ILE A 502 23.66 -23.14 -19.89
N LEU A 503 22.91 -24.19 -20.23
CA LEU A 503 22.19 -24.27 -21.50
C LEU A 503 20.99 -23.30 -21.60
N ARG A 504 20.36 -22.94 -20.47
CA ARG A 504 19.10 -22.18 -20.42
C ARG A 504 19.02 -20.95 -21.34
N PRO A 505 20.04 -20.06 -21.43
CA PRO A 505 19.93 -18.86 -22.27
C PRO A 505 19.83 -19.14 -23.78
N ALA A 506 20.30 -20.31 -24.23
CA ALA A 506 20.27 -20.74 -25.62
C ALA A 506 19.18 -21.80 -25.90
N LEU A 507 18.95 -22.71 -24.94
CA LEU A 507 18.10 -23.89 -25.06
C LEU A 507 17.17 -24.05 -23.82
N PRO A 508 16.24 -23.10 -23.59
CA PRO A 508 15.35 -23.15 -22.42
C PRO A 508 14.46 -24.40 -22.39
N GLU A 509 14.19 -25.03 -23.54
CA GLU A 509 13.37 -26.24 -23.62
C GLU A 509 13.96 -27.43 -22.87
N VAL A 510 15.30 -27.52 -22.77
CA VAL A 510 15.98 -28.61 -22.06
C VAL A 510 15.66 -28.56 -20.57
N GLY A 511 15.69 -27.35 -19.98
CA GLY A 511 15.32 -27.14 -18.58
C GLY A 511 13.83 -27.36 -18.34
N ASN A 512 12.98 -26.84 -19.22
CA ASN A 512 11.53 -26.97 -19.09
C ASN A 512 11.07 -28.44 -19.15
N GLU A 513 11.57 -29.22 -20.12
CA GLU A 513 11.21 -30.64 -20.28
C GLU A 513 11.70 -31.47 -19.08
N LEU A 514 12.94 -31.23 -18.60
CA LEU A 514 13.46 -31.90 -17.41
C LEU A 514 12.64 -31.58 -16.14
N CYS A 515 12.28 -30.31 -15.92
CA CYS A 515 11.45 -29.90 -14.79
C CYS A 515 10.05 -30.53 -14.85
N GLN A 516 9.45 -30.63 -16.04
CA GLN A 516 8.17 -31.30 -16.25
C GLN A 516 8.25 -32.79 -15.92
N MET A 517 9.27 -33.50 -16.40
CA MET A 517 9.49 -34.92 -16.10
C MET A 517 9.66 -35.16 -14.60
N LEU A 518 10.48 -34.34 -13.92
CA LEU A 518 10.69 -34.46 -12.48
C LEU A 518 9.42 -34.17 -11.66
N ARG A 519 8.57 -33.26 -12.13
CA ARG A 519 7.27 -32.99 -11.49
C ARG A 519 6.32 -34.18 -11.59
N GLN A 520 6.26 -34.81 -12.76
CA GLN A 520 5.45 -36.03 -12.97
C GLN A 520 5.99 -37.18 -12.11
N ASP A 521 7.31 -37.37 -12.06
CA ASP A 521 7.98 -38.40 -11.24
C ASP A 521 7.75 -38.15 -9.74
N PHE A 522 7.76 -36.89 -9.30
CA PHE A 522 7.42 -36.51 -7.92
C PHE A 522 5.98 -36.90 -7.59
N LYS A 523 5.00 -36.51 -8.42
CA LYS A 523 3.59 -36.87 -8.23
C LYS A 523 3.40 -38.39 -8.17
N TYR A 524 4.04 -39.12 -9.08
CA TYR A 524 4.03 -40.58 -9.10
C TYR A 524 4.56 -41.17 -7.78
N HIS A 525 5.70 -40.69 -7.29
CA HIS A 525 6.31 -41.19 -6.06
C HIS A 525 5.58 -40.84 -4.77
N VAL A 526 4.87 -39.70 -4.73
CA VAL A 526 3.98 -39.35 -3.61
C VAL A 526 2.75 -40.27 -3.60
N ARG A 527 2.17 -40.58 -4.77
CA ARG A 527 1.01 -41.49 -4.88
C ARG A 527 1.37 -42.93 -4.56
N LYS A 528 2.56 -43.38 -4.98
CA LYS A 528 2.98 -44.78 -4.81
C LYS A 528 3.31 -45.10 -3.36
N LYS A 529 2.43 -45.87 -2.70
CA LYS A 529 2.58 -46.31 -1.30
C LYS A 529 3.52 -47.50 -1.12
N ASP A 530 4.11 -48.05 -2.19
CA ASP A 530 5.13 -49.10 -2.06
C ASP A 530 6.34 -48.57 -1.26
N GLN A 531 6.89 -49.42 -0.40
CA GLN A 531 8.02 -49.09 0.46
C GLN A 531 9.36 -49.63 -0.08
N ILE A 532 9.45 -50.02 -1.35
CA ILE A 532 10.57 -50.83 -1.85
C ILE A 532 11.69 -49.98 -2.51
N ASN A 533 11.47 -48.70 -2.81
CA ASN A 533 12.47 -47.88 -3.53
C ASN A 533 12.60 -46.43 -3.02
N ILE A 534 12.97 -46.24 -1.75
CA ILE A 534 13.18 -44.89 -1.17
C ILE A 534 14.30 -44.11 -1.89
N GLU A 535 15.34 -44.79 -2.39
CA GLU A 535 16.45 -44.12 -3.08
C GLU A 535 15.98 -43.40 -4.35
N SER A 536 15.02 -43.97 -5.08
CA SER A 536 14.45 -43.33 -6.26
C SER A 536 13.66 -42.07 -5.89
N LYS A 537 12.87 -42.12 -4.80
CA LYS A 537 12.14 -40.95 -4.30
C LYS A 537 13.08 -39.83 -3.85
N ILE A 538 14.17 -40.19 -3.16
CA ILE A 538 15.21 -39.26 -2.71
C ILE A 538 15.90 -38.60 -3.91
N LYS A 539 16.26 -39.37 -4.95
CA LYS A 539 16.84 -38.84 -6.20
C LYS A 539 15.99 -37.72 -6.77
N VAL A 540 14.67 -37.91 -6.87
CA VAL A 540 13.75 -36.91 -7.45
C VAL A 540 13.75 -35.61 -6.63
N VAL A 541 13.51 -35.68 -5.32
CA VAL A 541 13.42 -34.46 -4.50
C VAL A 541 14.75 -33.72 -4.38
N ARG A 542 15.87 -34.44 -4.33
CA ARG A 542 17.20 -33.81 -4.34
C ARG A 542 17.46 -33.13 -5.69
N PHE A 543 17.07 -33.73 -6.81
CA PHE A 543 17.26 -33.11 -8.12
C PHE A 543 16.40 -31.86 -8.28
N ILE A 544 15.13 -31.90 -7.85
CA ILE A 544 14.29 -30.70 -7.77
C ILE A 544 14.97 -29.61 -6.93
N GLY A 545 15.48 -29.96 -5.74
CA GLY A 545 16.19 -29.01 -4.88
C GLY A 545 17.43 -28.37 -5.54
N GLU A 546 18.20 -29.13 -6.31
CA GLU A 546 19.34 -28.59 -7.07
C GLU A 546 18.88 -27.62 -8.18
N LEU A 547 17.80 -27.93 -8.89
CA LEU A 547 17.23 -27.07 -9.93
C LEU A 547 16.64 -25.76 -9.35
N VAL A 548 16.10 -25.79 -8.13
CA VAL A 548 15.61 -24.59 -7.42
C VAL A 548 16.74 -23.61 -7.14
N LYS A 549 17.91 -24.12 -6.70
CA LYS A 549 19.10 -23.29 -6.42
C LYS A 549 19.67 -22.60 -7.66
N PHE A 550 19.46 -23.19 -8.84
CA PHE A 550 19.80 -22.59 -10.14
C PHE A 550 18.65 -21.77 -10.76
N GLU A 551 17.55 -21.58 -10.05
CA GLU A 551 16.36 -20.86 -10.52
C GLU A 551 15.77 -21.41 -11.84
N LEU A 552 15.98 -22.71 -12.08
CA LEU A 552 15.36 -23.47 -13.18
C LEU A 552 13.97 -24.00 -12.79
N TYR A 553 13.78 -24.24 -11.49
CA TYR A 553 12.54 -24.66 -10.86
C TYR A 553 12.11 -23.57 -9.86
N SER A 554 10.84 -23.18 -9.85
CA SER A 554 10.42 -22.03 -9.04
C SER A 554 10.38 -22.37 -7.54
N LYS A 555 10.66 -21.37 -6.68
CA LYS A 555 10.62 -21.54 -5.22
C LYS A 555 9.21 -21.93 -4.74
N ILE A 556 8.20 -21.37 -5.39
CA ILE A 556 6.77 -21.65 -5.17
C ILE A 556 6.48 -23.13 -5.44
N GLU A 557 6.95 -23.67 -6.56
CA GLU A 557 6.74 -25.09 -6.89
C GLU A 557 7.46 -26.04 -5.91
N ALA A 558 8.65 -25.66 -5.41
CA ALA A 558 9.35 -26.42 -4.38
C ALA A 558 8.61 -26.40 -3.02
N LEU A 559 8.05 -25.23 -2.66
CA LEU A 559 7.20 -25.08 -1.47
C LEU A 559 5.90 -25.90 -1.60
N TYR A 560 5.34 -26.02 -2.81
CA TYR A 560 4.21 -26.90 -3.05
C TYR A 560 4.58 -28.38 -2.86
N CYS A 561 5.73 -28.83 -3.39
CA CYS A 561 6.25 -30.17 -3.12
C CYS A 561 6.37 -30.43 -1.62
N LEU A 562 6.91 -29.48 -0.85
CA LEU A 562 7.01 -29.60 0.61
C LEU A 562 5.62 -29.67 1.26
N LYS A 563 4.68 -28.79 0.88
CA LYS A 563 3.30 -28.80 1.37
C LYS A 563 2.62 -30.16 1.17
N VAL A 564 2.75 -30.75 -0.03
CA VAL A 564 2.20 -32.07 -0.35
C VAL A 564 2.78 -33.17 0.55
N LEU A 565 4.09 -33.16 0.78
CA LEU A 565 4.74 -34.13 1.68
C LEU A 565 4.35 -33.95 3.14
N LEU A 566 4.05 -32.71 3.58
CA LEU A 566 3.58 -32.44 4.94
C LEU A 566 2.11 -32.78 5.17
N PHE A 567 1.31 -32.86 4.10
CA PHE A 567 -0.09 -33.25 4.19
C PHE A 567 -0.24 -34.68 4.72
N ASP A 568 0.35 -35.66 4.03
CA ASP A 568 0.51 -37.04 4.49
C ASP A 568 1.93 -37.28 5.01
N PHE A 569 2.19 -36.84 6.24
CA PHE A 569 3.53 -36.86 6.82
C PHE A 569 3.92 -38.22 7.42
N SER A 570 4.06 -39.24 6.56
CA SER A 570 4.32 -40.64 6.93
C SER A 570 5.59 -41.19 6.26
N HIS A 571 6.32 -42.05 6.99
CA HIS A 571 7.53 -42.79 6.56
C HIS A 571 8.37 -42.13 5.44
N HIS A 572 8.18 -42.53 4.18
CA HIS A 572 8.94 -42.05 3.03
C HIS A 572 8.74 -40.56 2.74
N HIS A 573 7.57 -39.97 3.03
CA HIS A 573 7.35 -38.54 2.85
C HIS A 573 8.15 -37.70 3.84
N ILE A 574 8.40 -38.23 5.05
CA ILE A 574 9.31 -37.59 6.02
C ILE A 574 10.72 -37.54 5.44
N GLU A 575 11.22 -38.66 4.90
CA GLU A 575 12.56 -38.71 4.30
C GLU A 575 12.65 -37.80 3.07
N MET A 576 11.64 -37.79 2.21
CA MET A 576 11.58 -36.89 1.05
C MET A 576 11.61 -35.41 1.46
N ALA A 577 10.82 -35.02 2.48
CA ALA A 577 10.78 -33.65 2.96
C ALA A 577 12.11 -33.21 3.57
N CYS A 578 12.73 -34.07 4.39
CA CYS A 578 14.04 -33.80 4.98
C CYS A 578 15.11 -33.66 3.89
N ASN A 579 15.14 -34.56 2.91
CA ASN A 579 16.11 -34.51 1.81
C ASN A 579 15.93 -33.26 0.91
N LEU A 580 14.69 -32.82 0.67
CA LEU A 580 14.43 -31.58 -0.05
C LEU A 580 14.99 -30.36 0.72
N LEU A 581 14.72 -30.30 2.02
CA LEU A 581 15.19 -29.21 2.90
C LEU A 581 16.70 -29.21 3.10
N GLU A 582 17.36 -30.37 3.15
CA GLU A 582 18.82 -30.46 3.18
C GLU A 582 19.46 -29.86 1.92
N VAL A 583 18.81 -29.99 0.76
CA VAL A 583 19.36 -29.51 -0.52
C VAL A 583 19.09 -28.03 -0.75
N CYS A 584 17.84 -27.58 -0.60
CA CYS A 584 17.43 -26.21 -0.92
C CYS A 584 16.73 -25.46 0.22
N GLY A 585 16.52 -26.08 1.39
CA GLY A 585 15.78 -25.47 2.49
C GLY A 585 16.42 -24.18 3.01
N ARG A 586 17.75 -24.13 3.14
CA ARG A 586 18.47 -22.89 3.51
C ARG A 586 18.36 -21.81 2.45
N PHE A 587 18.42 -22.19 1.16
CA PHE A 587 18.21 -21.25 0.06
C PHE A 587 16.79 -20.65 0.11
N LEU A 588 15.76 -21.47 0.32
CA LEU A 588 14.37 -21.03 0.48
C LEU A 588 14.16 -20.20 1.76
N TYR A 589 14.83 -20.57 2.85
CA TYR A 589 14.72 -19.87 4.13
C TYR A 589 15.45 -18.52 4.11
N CYS A 590 16.61 -18.40 3.51
CA CYS A 590 17.36 -17.14 3.44
C CYS A 590 16.85 -16.21 2.31
N SER A 591 16.01 -16.71 1.40
CA SER A 591 15.43 -15.90 0.32
C SER A 591 14.22 -15.09 0.83
N PRO A 592 14.16 -13.75 0.64
CA PRO A 592 13.09 -12.90 1.18
C PRO A 592 11.68 -13.28 0.73
N ASP A 593 11.53 -13.73 -0.52
CA ASP A 593 10.26 -14.12 -1.14
C ASP A 593 9.66 -15.42 -0.57
N SER A 594 10.51 -16.29 -0.01
CA SER A 594 10.13 -17.65 0.42
C SER A 594 10.42 -17.93 1.91
N HIS A 595 11.14 -17.04 2.60
CA HIS A 595 11.52 -17.17 4.01
C HIS A 595 10.35 -17.54 4.91
N GLN A 596 9.30 -16.71 4.88
CA GLN A 596 8.20 -16.83 5.83
C GLN A 596 7.42 -18.14 5.65
N ARG A 597 7.14 -18.52 4.39
CA ARG A 597 6.41 -19.76 4.09
C ARG A 597 7.27 -21.00 4.42
N THR A 598 8.57 -20.94 4.15
CA THR A 598 9.53 -21.97 4.58
C THR A 598 9.55 -22.12 6.10
N LYS A 599 9.62 -21.01 6.83
CA LYS A 599 9.56 -20.99 8.31
C LYS A 599 8.30 -21.64 8.85
N VAL A 600 7.14 -21.32 8.28
CA VAL A 600 5.86 -21.94 8.67
C VAL A 600 5.89 -23.45 8.46
N TYR A 601 6.38 -23.94 7.32
CA TYR A 601 6.46 -25.38 7.05
C TYR A 601 7.46 -26.10 7.98
N LEU A 602 8.59 -25.47 8.30
CA LEU A 602 9.54 -25.98 9.30
C LEU A 602 8.90 -26.10 10.70
N GLU A 603 8.12 -25.10 11.12
CA GLU A 603 7.37 -25.16 12.38
C GLU A 603 6.28 -26.24 12.35
N GLN A 604 5.57 -26.40 11.22
CA GLN A 604 4.58 -27.48 11.05
C GLN A 604 5.22 -28.87 11.16
N MET A 605 6.40 -29.07 10.58
CA MET A 605 7.17 -30.32 10.73
C MET A 605 7.48 -30.61 12.20
N MET A 606 7.95 -29.61 12.95
CA MET A 606 8.26 -29.77 14.38
C MET A 606 7.02 -30.05 15.23
N ARG A 607 5.87 -29.44 14.91
CA ARG A 607 4.59 -29.75 15.55
C ARG A 607 4.12 -31.16 15.23
N LYS A 608 4.17 -31.58 13.96
CA LYS A 608 3.81 -32.96 13.55
C LYS A 608 4.70 -34.00 14.23
N LYS A 609 6.01 -33.74 14.32
CA LYS A 609 6.96 -34.56 15.09
C LYS A 609 6.56 -34.73 16.56
N ALA A 610 6.09 -33.66 17.21
CA ALA A 610 5.71 -33.69 18.63
C ALA A 610 4.38 -34.41 18.89
N VAL A 611 3.44 -34.34 17.95
CA VAL A 611 2.07 -34.90 18.09
C VAL A 611 1.97 -36.32 17.56
N MET A 612 2.74 -36.67 16.52
CA MET A 612 2.74 -38.01 15.93
C MET A 612 3.72 -38.93 16.67
N ALA A 613 3.31 -40.16 16.96
CA ALA A 613 4.18 -41.18 17.52
C ALA A 613 5.13 -41.74 16.46
N LEU A 614 6.15 -40.97 16.09
CA LEU A 614 7.17 -41.33 15.10
C LEU A 614 8.30 -42.15 15.74
N ASP A 615 8.92 -43.03 14.94
CA ASP A 615 10.15 -43.72 15.35
C ASP A 615 11.30 -42.73 15.62
N SER A 616 12.19 -43.08 16.54
CA SER A 616 13.34 -42.26 16.95
C SER A 616 14.22 -41.81 15.77
N ARG A 617 14.35 -42.65 14.73
CA ARG A 617 15.08 -42.29 13.51
C ARG A 617 14.45 -41.07 12.81
N TYR A 618 13.12 -41.07 12.64
CA TYR A 618 12.42 -39.97 11.96
C TYR A 618 12.43 -38.69 12.78
N VAL A 619 12.28 -38.79 14.11
CA VAL A 619 12.40 -37.65 15.03
C VAL A 619 13.76 -36.97 14.84
N THR A 620 14.83 -37.77 14.83
CA THR A 620 16.21 -37.26 14.65
C THR A 620 16.41 -36.62 13.27
N GLN A 621 15.91 -37.26 12.19
CA GLN A 621 16.02 -36.71 10.84
C GLN A 621 15.29 -35.36 10.69
N ILE A 622 14.09 -35.23 11.28
CA ILE A 622 13.33 -33.98 11.25
C ILE A 622 14.06 -32.85 12.00
N GLU A 623 14.62 -33.15 13.17
CA GLU A 623 15.40 -32.17 13.94
C GLU A 623 16.66 -31.73 13.20
N ASN A 624 17.39 -32.67 12.60
CA ASN A 624 18.58 -32.38 11.81
C ASN A 624 18.24 -31.47 10.62
N ALA A 625 17.18 -31.79 9.86
CA ALA A 625 16.74 -30.95 8.74
C ALA A 625 16.29 -29.56 9.21
N TYR A 626 15.55 -29.48 10.32
CA TYR A 626 15.11 -28.21 10.89
C TYR A 626 16.29 -27.30 11.27
N TYR A 627 17.23 -27.81 12.06
CA TYR A 627 18.38 -27.03 12.52
C TYR A 627 19.44 -26.81 11.44
N TYR A 628 19.45 -27.63 10.39
CA TYR A 628 20.26 -27.37 9.20
C TYR A 628 19.79 -26.11 8.46
N VAL A 629 18.47 -25.94 8.33
CA VAL A 629 17.87 -24.79 7.64
C VAL A 629 17.80 -23.55 8.52
N ASN A 630 17.39 -23.73 9.77
CA ASN A 630 17.27 -22.68 10.77
C ASN A 630 18.17 -23.01 11.98
N PRO A 631 19.50 -22.79 11.85
CA PRO A 631 20.42 -23.02 12.96
C PRO A 631 20.04 -22.12 14.15
N PRO A 632 20.12 -22.61 15.40
CA PRO A 632 19.81 -21.79 16.56
C PRO A 632 20.76 -20.58 16.63
N ASP A 633 20.25 -19.46 17.16
CA ASP A 633 21.05 -18.26 17.39
C ASP A 633 22.21 -18.57 18.34
N VAL A 634 23.34 -18.98 17.78
CA VAL A 634 24.58 -19.04 18.52
C VAL A 634 24.93 -17.58 18.73
N THR A 635 24.70 -17.09 19.95
CA THR A 635 25.20 -15.79 20.41
C THR A 635 26.73 -15.85 20.35
N ILE A 636 27.29 -15.64 19.17
CA ILE A 636 28.69 -15.32 19.00
C ILE A 636 28.82 -13.98 19.70
N THR A 637 29.21 -14.02 20.98
CA THR A 637 29.58 -12.83 21.74
C THR A 637 30.69 -12.15 20.97
N LYS A 638 30.32 -11.16 20.15
CA LYS A 638 31.23 -10.32 19.38
C LYS A 638 32.02 -9.57 20.44
N LYS A 639 33.20 -10.10 20.81
CA LYS A 639 34.04 -9.51 21.86
C LYS A 639 34.21 -8.02 21.55
N GLU A 640 33.65 -7.15 22.38
CA GLU A 640 33.86 -5.70 22.26
C GLU A 640 35.37 -5.45 22.38
N ARG A 641 35.92 -4.82 21.34
CA ARG A 641 37.35 -4.55 21.24
C ARG A 641 37.55 -3.05 21.08
N PRO A 642 38.53 -2.46 21.77
CA PRO A 642 38.96 -1.09 21.52
C PRO A 642 39.25 -0.82 20.04
N ILE A 643 39.03 0.41 19.59
CA ILE A 643 39.19 0.83 18.19
C ILE A 643 40.58 0.48 17.65
N MET A 644 41.62 0.68 18.45
CA MET A 644 43.00 0.33 18.08
C MET A 644 43.19 -1.17 17.83
N HIS A 645 42.55 -2.02 18.63
CA HIS A 645 42.58 -3.47 18.44
C HIS A 645 41.85 -3.89 17.15
N GLN A 646 40.76 -3.22 16.82
CA GLN A 646 40.05 -3.45 15.55
C GLN A 646 40.90 -3.03 14.35
N PHE A 647 41.55 -1.87 14.43
CA PHE A 647 42.43 -1.36 13.38
C PHE A 647 43.62 -2.30 13.11
N ILE A 648 44.31 -2.76 14.16
CA ILE A 648 45.42 -3.71 14.05
C ILE A 648 44.97 -5.02 13.38
N ARG A 649 43.81 -5.56 13.78
CA ARG A 649 43.25 -6.79 13.18
C ARG A 649 42.88 -6.60 11.72
N LYS A 650 42.28 -5.47 11.37
CA LYS A 650 41.95 -5.16 9.98
C LYS A 650 43.21 -5.14 9.12
N LEU A 651 44.25 -4.43 9.57
CA LEU A 651 45.53 -4.37 8.86
C LEU A 651 46.16 -5.74 8.65
N LEU A 652 46.17 -6.60 9.68
CA LEU A 652 46.90 -7.88 9.64
C LEU A 652 46.09 -9.05 9.08
N PHE A 653 44.78 -9.11 9.31
CA PHE A 653 43.96 -10.28 8.95
C PHE A 653 43.06 -10.06 7.73
N GLN A 654 42.76 -8.81 7.37
CA GLN A 654 41.90 -8.49 6.22
C GLN A 654 42.69 -7.83 5.10
N ASP A 655 43.42 -6.76 5.42
CA ASP A 655 44.06 -5.90 4.42
C ASP A 655 45.43 -6.44 3.98
N LEU A 656 46.12 -7.25 4.80
CA LEU A 656 47.44 -7.78 4.45
C LEU A 656 47.37 -8.72 3.25
N GLN A 657 47.96 -8.27 2.14
CA GLN A 657 48.06 -8.99 0.87
C GLN A 657 49.49 -8.92 0.34
N LYS A 658 49.83 -9.79 -0.61
CA LYS A 658 51.17 -9.88 -1.20
C LYS A 658 51.63 -8.59 -1.90
N ASN A 659 50.72 -7.81 -2.46
CA ASN A 659 51.01 -6.58 -3.21
C ASN A 659 51.08 -5.32 -2.34
N ASN A 660 50.71 -5.39 -1.05
CA ASN A 660 50.62 -4.22 -0.16
C ASN A 660 51.39 -4.39 1.14
N THR A 661 52.24 -5.42 1.25
CA THR A 661 53.01 -5.76 2.45
C THR A 661 53.83 -4.57 2.97
N ASP A 662 54.51 -3.84 2.10
CA ASP A 662 55.29 -2.65 2.48
C ASP A 662 54.43 -1.54 3.09
N LYS A 663 53.22 -1.35 2.56
CA LYS A 663 52.28 -0.34 3.05
C LYS A 663 51.78 -0.72 4.44
N ILE A 664 51.35 -1.97 4.62
CA ILE A 664 50.86 -2.48 5.91
C ILE A 664 51.99 -2.46 6.96
N MET A 665 53.20 -2.86 6.59
CA MET A 665 54.37 -2.79 7.47
C MET A 665 54.65 -1.36 7.95
N ARG A 666 54.59 -0.36 7.06
CA ARG A 666 54.74 1.06 7.46
C ARG A 666 53.66 1.52 8.42
N LEU A 667 52.42 1.05 8.24
CA LEU A 667 51.31 1.39 9.13
C LEU A 667 51.47 0.75 10.51
N ILE A 668 51.87 -0.52 10.58
CA ILE A 668 52.15 -1.22 11.84
C ILE A 668 53.32 -0.57 12.59
N ARG A 669 54.36 -0.08 11.90
CA ARG A 669 55.46 0.67 12.53
C ARG A 669 55.03 2.02 13.12
N LYS A 670 53.92 2.60 12.65
CA LYS A 670 53.35 3.86 13.15
C LYS A 670 52.33 3.67 14.28
N VAL A 671 52.00 2.43 14.63
CA VAL A 671 51.21 2.14 15.82
C VAL A 671 51.96 2.66 17.05
N ASP A 672 51.24 3.15 18.04
CA ASP A 672 51.85 3.60 19.29
C ASP A 672 52.39 2.40 20.09
N TRP A 673 53.68 2.12 19.90
CA TRP A 673 54.41 1.07 20.60
C TRP A 673 54.79 1.44 22.04
N SER A 674 54.57 2.69 22.46
CA SER A 674 54.86 3.13 23.83
C SER A 674 53.78 2.69 24.82
N THR A 675 52.56 2.49 24.34
CA THR A 675 51.44 1.98 25.13
C THR A 675 51.52 0.45 25.25
N GLU A 676 51.69 -0.05 26.48
CA GLU A 676 51.87 -1.48 26.78
C GLU A 676 50.71 -2.34 26.24
N GLU A 677 49.46 -1.89 26.40
CA GLU A 677 48.27 -2.60 25.92
C GLU A 677 48.27 -2.80 24.39
N ILE A 678 48.53 -1.72 23.63
CA ILE A 678 48.52 -1.71 22.17
C ILE A 678 49.69 -2.55 21.63
N SER A 679 50.87 -2.42 22.24
CA SER A 679 52.05 -3.19 21.86
C SER A 679 51.84 -4.70 22.09
N ALA A 680 51.33 -5.10 23.25
CA ALA A 680 51.03 -6.49 23.59
C ALA A 680 49.97 -7.08 22.64
N TYR A 681 48.94 -6.31 22.30
CA TYR A 681 47.90 -6.74 21.37
C TYR A 681 48.41 -6.87 19.93
N SER A 682 49.28 -5.94 19.49
CA SER A 682 49.93 -5.99 18.18
C SER A 682 50.80 -7.24 18.05
N ILE A 683 51.60 -7.54 19.08
CA ILE A 683 52.43 -8.76 19.14
C ILE A 683 51.54 -10.01 19.12
N LYS A 684 50.44 -10.03 19.87
CA LYS A 684 49.48 -11.13 19.88
C LYS A 684 48.88 -11.38 18.49
N CYS A 685 48.50 -10.32 17.76
CA CYS A 685 47.94 -10.46 16.42
C CYS A 685 48.99 -10.96 15.41
N LEU A 686 50.21 -10.42 15.46
CA LEU A 686 51.35 -10.86 14.63
C LEU A 686 51.72 -12.33 14.90
N SER A 687 51.60 -12.79 16.13
CA SER A 687 51.88 -14.18 16.53
C SER A 687 50.74 -15.15 16.16
N SER A 688 49.56 -14.64 15.78
CA SER A 688 48.36 -15.43 15.50
C SER A 688 48.19 -15.70 14.00
N ALA A 689 49.21 -16.30 13.38
CA ALA A 689 49.26 -16.56 11.92
C ALA A 689 48.06 -17.37 11.40
N HIS A 690 47.45 -18.24 12.23
CA HIS A 690 46.26 -19.01 11.87
C HIS A 690 45.01 -18.16 11.55
N ASN A 691 44.99 -16.88 11.91
CA ASN A 691 43.90 -15.95 11.56
C ASN A 691 44.13 -15.23 10.22
N VAL A 692 45.26 -15.48 9.56
CA VAL A 692 45.57 -14.96 8.22
C VAL A 692 45.10 -15.97 7.18
N LYS A 693 44.52 -15.50 6.06
CA LYS A 693 44.13 -16.40 4.96
C LYS A 693 45.36 -17.16 4.45
N TYR A 694 45.24 -18.48 4.30
CA TYR A 694 46.37 -19.38 3.99
C TYR A 694 47.22 -18.92 2.80
N PHE A 695 46.62 -18.39 1.74
CA PHE A 695 47.33 -17.89 0.56
C PHE A 695 48.15 -16.60 0.79
N ASN A 696 47.96 -15.93 1.93
CA ASN A 696 48.73 -14.77 2.37
C ASN A 696 49.88 -15.15 3.33
N ILE A 697 49.97 -16.42 3.76
CA ILE A 697 51.06 -16.94 4.59
C ILE A 697 52.11 -17.56 3.66
N ARG A 698 53.33 -17.03 3.65
CA ARG A 698 54.49 -17.61 2.95
C ARG A 698 55.69 -17.61 3.85
#